data_AF-A0A933I8D5-F1
#
_entry.id   AF-A0A933I8D5-F1
#
_cell.length_a   1.000
_cell.length_b   1.000
_cell.length_c   1.000
_cell.angle_alpha   90.00
_cell.angle_beta   90.00
_cell.angle_gamma   90.00
#
_symmetry.space_group_name_H-M   'P 1'
#
loop_
_entity.id
_entity.type
_entity.pdbx_description
1 polymer ?
#
loop_
_entity_poly.entity_id
_entity_poly.type
_entity_poly.pdbx_seq_one_letter_code
_entity_poly.pdbx_strand_id
1 'polypeptide(L)'
;MIQKLKDISIEFKIVGFVALSLVIGGLFIGFFSVLFIRADVLNTAMTYSNNTAFVISRQMNEVLAGGNLNDVRTFISEQKNILNGIDAITVLNFEGRDLLFNEIRSEDRIAVNSVAANKSRFVRTSQKQIVFYYPLVNSAKCAECHSDKTAGAVIGSVKILMSAKDAYERMGYRVRIVIIYIVIGTLLLSALLWMAFRMVIIRPVKAFENSAKLLSQGDLSIKVPIRFNDEMGRLGVSITKAVMDIGKIIQRVVSVSNRVVNVTVDVEKESKKVVEGSLIETEAISRTSESIEELNKSIGEIAESVSGLIASTEQTAVSSNEMATTTEEIAKNAIDLSIAVDSASSSMEEMSRNINEIAGNAGELSRTVEETLSAVEEINSTIKEIESNTKESARLSAKVTSDATSVGMAAIEKTADGMERIKSTVLKTAGSIEKLSNRSEEIGKILNVIDEITDQTTLLALNAAILAAQAGEYGKGFAVVADEIKDLAERTSYSTQEISSLIQSVQTEIREAVSDMEEGTATVNEGAMLTKEAKESFAQIIESSKHSAEMVAQIENATYEQTKGIGIVTDSMGNIKSMSAQIAEATIEQSKEVNLIMSETEKIREISKHVKNATLEQSKGERQLHDAAENISVLLHEISSSINKQKINTNNIFVSMERIMTLPEGNRSRAFQMNKNLRSLLKDAEILMAELRRFKLSSEVEIGALKMGIVPLDSPAEMYRRFTPLAEYLAKKLDKTVDLRLAVDFAGTIGDFGEGITNICYMTPSTYIEAKEKYGIEVLVKAMRGGRYYHHAVIIAKAGGKIKSLDDIKGASFAFGDSRSTSSYIVPRAMLLEAGIDLKDLSYYDHLGHHDGVAAAVLSGEFDAGGVMDSTALRFKDKGLNLLKYSFEIPEFNFCVNGNMPEKDKFQIKQALLELDERNTADRQILKSIDSNYTGFMEAADKDYEEIRSLMRKFQLF
;
A
#
# COMPACT_ATOMS: atom_id res chain seq x y z
N MET A 1 17.11 30.30 96.71
CA MET A 1 18.00 29.30 97.34
C MET A 1 17.83 27.89 96.76
N ILE A 2 16.60 27.45 96.44
CA ILE A 2 16.32 26.14 95.80
C ILE A 2 16.91 26.02 94.38
N GLN A 3 17.09 27.13 93.66
CA GLN A 3 17.67 27.14 92.30
C GLN A 3 19.19 26.88 92.28
N LYS A 4 19.92 27.27 93.33
CA LYS A 4 21.37 26.97 93.47
C LYS A 4 21.66 25.50 93.83
N LEU A 5 20.64 24.71 94.20
CA LEU A 5 20.79 23.27 94.47
C LEU A 5 20.68 22.41 93.20
N LYS A 6 20.18 22.95 92.07
CA LYS A 6 20.07 22.17 90.82
C LYS A 6 21.41 21.95 90.12
N ASP A 7 22.30 22.95 90.09
CA ASP A 7 23.60 22.90 89.40
C ASP A 7 24.73 22.23 90.19
N ILE A 8 24.42 21.70 91.37
CA ILE A 8 25.35 20.90 92.15
C ILE A 8 25.47 19.52 91.48
N SER A 9 26.70 19.10 91.17
CA SER A 9 26.99 17.80 90.55
C SER A 9 26.33 16.66 91.33
N ILE A 10 25.88 15.62 90.62
CA ILE A 10 25.33 14.41 91.25
C ILE A 10 26.29 13.85 92.32
N GLU A 11 27.59 14.01 92.10
CA GLU A 11 28.66 13.68 93.05
C GLU A 11 28.48 14.39 94.41
N PHE A 12 28.23 15.69 94.44
CA PHE A 12 28.06 16.43 95.69
C PHE A 12 26.72 16.11 96.39
N LYS A 13 25.66 15.84 95.62
CA LYS A 13 24.33 15.53 96.17
C LYS A 13 24.32 14.20 96.93
N ILE A 14 24.98 13.18 96.38
CA ILE A 14 25.05 11.85 97.00
C ILE A 14 25.94 11.89 98.25
N VAL A 15 27.11 12.54 98.18
CA VAL A 15 28.05 12.62 99.32
C VAL A 15 27.47 13.40 100.50
N GLY A 16 26.75 14.51 100.24
CA GLY A 16 26.10 15.28 101.30
C GLY A 16 25.02 14.50 102.06
N PHE A 17 24.27 13.63 101.37
CA PHE A 17 23.21 12.84 101.98
C PHE A 17 23.77 11.72 102.88
N VAL A 18 24.85 11.06 102.46
CA VAL A 18 25.49 9.99 103.25
C VAL A 18 26.15 10.56 104.51
N ALA A 19 26.79 11.73 104.42
CA ALA A 19 27.43 12.38 105.58
C ALA A 19 26.42 12.80 106.66
N LEU A 20 25.26 13.35 106.27
CA LEU A 20 24.21 13.76 107.20
C LEU A 20 23.62 12.56 107.96
N SER A 21 23.49 11.42 107.28
CA SER A 21 22.94 10.17 107.85
C SER A 21 23.81 9.60 108.96
N LEU A 22 25.14 9.65 108.81
CA LEU A 22 26.10 9.10 109.77
C LEU A 22 26.19 9.92 111.07
N VAL A 23 26.03 11.24 111.00
CA VAL A 23 26.06 12.12 112.18
C VAL A 23 24.87 11.89 113.09
N ILE A 24 23.68 11.70 112.52
CA ILE A 24 22.45 11.44 113.28
C ILE A 24 22.53 10.10 114.03
N GLY A 25 23.13 9.07 113.42
CA GLY A 25 23.34 7.77 114.06
C GLY A 25 24.30 7.81 115.26
N GLY A 26 25.38 8.60 115.18
CA GLY A 26 26.36 8.72 116.27
C GLY A 26 25.81 9.35 117.55
N LEU A 27 24.93 10.36 117.43
CA LEU A 27 24.31 11.02 118.58
C LEU A 27 23.33 10.11 119.34
N PHE A 28 22.65 9.21 118.63
CA PHE A 28 21.65 8.30 119.22
C PHE A 28 22.30 7.24 120.13
N ILE A 29 23.47 6.71 119.73
CA ILE A 29 24.20 5.69 120.50
C ILE A 29 24.76 6.28 121.80
N GLY A 30 25.27 7.52 121.76
CA GLY A 30 25.84 8.18 122.95
C GLY A 30 24.84 8.44 124.08
N PHE A 31 23.58 8.74 123.76
CA PHE A 31 22.54 9.02 124.76
C PHE A 31 22.16 7.76 125.57
N PHE A 32 22.05 6.61 124.92
CA PHE A 32 21.65 5.36 125.59
C PHE A 32 22.73 4.80 126.52
N SER A 33 24.02 4.95 126.20
CA SER A 33 25.12 4.45 127.05
C SER A 33 25.18 5.12 128.43
N VAL A 34 24.74 6.37 128.56
CA VAL A 34 24.77 7.11 129.84
C VAL A 34 23.69 6.63 130.83
N LEU A 35 22.52 6.23 130.32
CA LEU A 35 21.42 5.77 131.17
C LEU A 35 21.73 4.43 131.86
N PHE A 36 22.37 3.49 131.14
CA PHE A 36 22.71 2.17 131.69
C PHE A 36 23.73 2.22 132.82
N ILE A 37 24.73 3.11 132.72
CA ILE A 37 25.81 3.22 133.72
C ILE A 37 25.29 3.68 135.09
N ARG A 38 24.19 4.45 135.14
CA ARG A 38 23.64 4.99 136.40
C ARG A 38 22.95 3.93 137.27
N ALA A 39 22.29 2.95 136.65
CA ALA A 39 21.55 1.92 137.38
C ALA A 39 22.48 0.92 138.09
N ASP A 40 23.63 0.61 137.47
CA ASP A 40 24.56 -0.43 137.94
C ASP A 40 25.32 -0.05 139.23
N VAL A 41 25.67 1.23 139.37
CA VAL A 41 26.42 1.75 140.53
C VAL A 41 25.62 1.69 141.83
N LEU A 42 24.31 1.97 141.76
CA LEU A 42 23.42 2.04 142.93
C LEU A 42 23.17 0.65 143.54
N ASN A 43 23.09 -0.37 142.68
CA ASN A 43 22.87 -1.75 143.10
C ASN A 43 24.10 -2.32 143.82
N THR A 44 25.30 -1.99 143.34
CA THR A 44 26.57 -2.46 143.91
C THR A 44 26.80 -1.91 145.32
N ALA A 45 26.47 -0.63 145.57
CA ALA A 45 26.64 0.00 146.88
C ALA A 45 25.71 -0.59 147.98
N MET A 46 24.48 -0.97 147.64
CA MET A 46 23.52 -1.58 148.58
C MET A 46 23.99 -2.95 149.09
N THR A 47 24.54 -3.78 148.20
CA THR A 47 24.97 -5.14 148.54
C THR A 47 26.13 -5.15 149.54
N TYR A 48 27.11 -4.27 149.38
CA TYR A 48 28.28 -4.18 150.26
C TYR A 48 27.92 -3.70 151.67
N SER A 49 27.09 -2.65 151.76
CA SER A 49 26.62 -2.10 153.04
C SER A 49 25.78 -3.11 153.83
N ASN A 50 24.97 -3.91 153.15
CA ASN A 50 24.15 -4.93 153.81
C ASN A 50 24.97 -6.00 154.57
N ASN A 51 26.01 -6.55 153.93
CA ASN A 51 26.81 -7.59 154.56
C ASN A 51 27.54 -7.07 155.80
N THR A 52 28.02 -5.84 155.75
CA THR A 52 28.72 -5.20 156.87
C THR A 52 27.78 -5.00 158.07
N ALA A 53 26.58 -4.46 157.84
CA ALA A 53 25.60 -4.25 158.91
C ALA A 53 25.13 -5.55 159.57
N PHE A 54 25.05 -6.65 158.81
CA PHE A 54 24.67 -7.97 159.35
C PHE A 54 25.71 -8.51 160.35
N VAL A 55 27.00 -8.42 160.03
CA VAL A 55 28.08 -8.91 160.91
C VAL A 55 28.06 -8.18 162.25
N ILE A 56 27.89 -6.86 162.22
CA ILE A 56 27.90 -6.01 163.41
C ILE A 56 26.71 -6.31 164.31
N SER A 57 25.51 -6.50 163.76
CA SER A 57 24.33 -6.79 164.60
C SER A 57 24.46 -8.14 165.31
N ARG A 58 25.06 -9.14 164.65
CA ARG A 58 25.30 -10.46 165.25
C ARG A 58 26.27 -10.38 166.42
N GLN A 59 27.40 -9.69 166.25
CA GLN A 59 28.36 -9.47 167.33
C GLN A 59 27.77 -8.65 168.49
N MET A 60 26.98 -7.62 168.17
CA MET A 60 26.26 -6.83 169.18
C MET A 60 25.38 -7.71 170.07
N ASN A 61 24.70 -8.70 169.47
CA ASN A 61 23.83 -9.63 170.19
C ASN A 61 24.63 -10.52 171.17
N GLU A 62 25.86 -10.90 170.84
CA GLU A 62 26.77 -11.64 171.74
C GLU A 62 27.24 -10.77 172.91
N VAL A 63 27.59 -9.50 172.66
CA VAL A 63 28.00 -8.56 173.70
C VAL A 63 26.84 -8.27 174.68
N LEU A 64 25.63 -8.08 174.16
CA LEU A 64 24.43 -7.90 174.97
C LEU A 64 24.12 -9.11 175.87
N ALA A 65 24.44 -10.33 175.43
CA ALA A 65 24.25 -11.54 176.22
C ALA A 65 25.21 -11.67 177.43
N GLY A 66 26.25 -10.84 177.52
CA GLY A 66 27.16 -10.77 178.67
C GLY A 66 26.58 -10.00 179.87
N GLY A 67 25.47 -9.28 179.70
CA GLY A 67 24.75 -8.59 180.78
C GLY A 67 25.37 -7.27 181.27
N ASN A 68 26.50 -6.82 180.70
CA ASN A 68 27.19 -5.59 181.09
C ASN A 68 27.05 -4.48 180.03
N LEU A 69 26.39 -3.38 180.39
CA LEU A 69 26.13 -2.24 179.50
C LEU A 69 27.40 -1.47 179.08
N ASN A 70 28.49 -1.52 179.87
CA ASN A 70 29.74 -0.86 179.47
C ASN A 70 30.40 -1.57 178.29
N ASP A 71 30.30 -2.89 178.20
CA ASP A 71 30.88 -3.67 177.09
C ASP A 71 30.17 -3.35 175.77
N VAL A 72 28.85 -3.12 175.81
CA VAL A 72 28.05 -2.65 174.67
C VAL A 72 28.53 -1.29 174.18
N ARG A 73 28.79 -0.35 175.10
CA ARG A 73 29.27 0.99 174.75
C ARG A 73 30.67 0.94 174.12
N THR A 74 31.57 0.13 174.66
CA THR A 74 32.91 -0.08 174.11
C THR A 74 32.83 -0.67 172.69
N PHE A 75 32.04 -1.72 172.49
CA PHE A 75 31.86 -2.36 171.19
C PHE A 75 31.32 -1.40 170.11
N ILE A 76 30.32 -0.56 170.43
CA ILE A 76 29.82 0.47 169.50
C ILE A 76 30.94 1.42 169.07
N SER A 77 31.78 1.86 170.01
CA SER A 77 32.87 2.80 169.71
C SER A 77 33.97 2.17 168.86
N GLU A 78 34.33 0.91 169.12
CA GLU A 78 35.33 0.18 168.32
C GLU A 78 34.85 -0.05 166.89
N GLN A 79 33.61 -0.55 166.71
CA GLN A 79 33.09 -0.82 165.37
C GLN A 79 32.96 0.45 164.52
N LYS A 80 32.63 1.59 165.13
CA LYS A 80 32.59 2.88 164.42
C LYS A 80 33.97 3.35 163.96
N ASN A 81 35.04 3.06 164.72
CA ASN A 81 36.40 3.48 164.36
C ASN A 81 37.12 2.50 163.42
N ILE A 82 36.80 1.20 163.47
CA ILE A 82 37.46 0.18 162.64
C ILE A 82 36.86 0.14 161.23
N LEU A 83 35.55 0.34 161.09
CA LEU A 83 34.85 0.20 159.81
C LEU A 83 34.44 1.55 159.24
N ASN A 84 35.23 2.05 158.28
CA ASN A 84 34.87 3.23 157.50
C ASN A 84 33.56 3.02 156.75
N GLY A 85 32.63 3.97 156.90
CA GLY A 85 31.33 3.95 156.24
C GLY A 85 30.14 3.69 157.16
N ILE A 86 30.34 3.60 158.48
CA ILE A 86 29.27 3.49 159.48
C ILE A 86 29.13 4.81 160.23
N ASP A 87 27.97 5.45 160.10
CA ASP A 87 27.70 6.75 160.71
C ASP A 87 27.32 6.62 162.21
N ALA A 88 26.50 5.61 162.55
CA ALA A 88 26.08 5.33 163.94
C ALA A 88 25.55 3.90 164.12
N ILE A 89 25.71 3.34 165.32
CA ILE A 89 25.10 2.08 165.77
C ILE A 89 24.32 2.37 167.06
N THR A 90 23.08 1.92 167.13
CA THR A 90 22.16 2.20 168.24
C THR A 90 21.44 0.91 168.65
N VAL A 91 21.32 0.66 169.96
CA VAL A 91 20.60 -0.51 170.47
C VAL A 91 19.26 -0.06 171.05
N LEU A 92 18.18 -0.62 170.53
CA LEU A 92 16.81 -0.23 170.84
C LEU A 92 16.12 -1.35 171.61
N ASN A 93 15.33 -1.01 172.62
CA ASN A 93 14.43 -1.95 173.28
C ASN A 93 13.15 -2.19 172.45
N PHE A 94 12.25 -3.05 172.93
CA PHE A 94 11.00 -3.39 172.23
C PHE A 94 10.06 -2.20 171.94
N GLU A 95 10.15 -1.12 172.72
CA GLU A 95 9.37 0.10 172.49
C GLU A 95 10.04 1.07 171.49
N GLY A 96 11.22 0.71 171.00
CA GLY A 96 12.06 1.57 170.15
C GLY A 96 12.81 2.65 170.92
N ARG A 97 13.03 2.44 172.22
CA ARG A 97 13.85 3.32 173.07
C ARG A 97 15.31 2.92 173.02
N ASP A 98 16.21 3.88 172.85
CA ASP A 98 17.65 3.66 172.92
C ASP A 98 18.06 3.25 174.34
N LEU A 99 18.70 2.09 174.46
CA LEU A 99 19.13 1.52 175.74
C LEU A 99 20.26 2.32 176.42
N LEU A 100 21.07 3.07 175.68
CA LEU A 100 22.21 3.80 176.22
C LEU A 100 21.88 5.27 176.54
N PHE A 101 20.99 5.87 175.76
CA PHE A 101 20.67 7.31 175.84
C PHE A 101 19.23 7.60 176.29
N ASN A 102 18.42 6.57 176.48
CA ASN A 102 17.04 6.63 176.96
C ASN A 102 16.08 7.49 176.10
N GLU A 103 16.46 7.80 174.86
CA GLU A 103 15.65 8.54 173.87
C GLU A 103 14.70 7.61 173.11
N ILE A 104 13.46 8.06 172.86
CA ILE A 104 12.53 7.41 171.93
C ILE A 104 12.40 8.27 170.68
N ARG A 105 12.60 7.68 169.50
CA ARG A 105 12.30 8.32 168.20
C ARG A 105 11.16 7.59 167.50
N SER A 106 10.24 8.35 166.91
CA SER A 106 9.05 7.81 166.24
C SER A 106 9.40 6.83 165.10
N GLU A 107 10.46 7.12 164.37
CA GLU A 107 10.98 6.30 163.26
C GLU A 107 11.48 4.93 163.75
N ASP A 108 12.18 4.93 164.89
CA ASP A 108 12.80 3.74 165.46
C ASP A 108 11.74 2.81 166.05
N ARG A 109 10.66 3.37 166.62
CA ARG A 109 9.50 2.57 167.07
C ARG A 109 8.80 1.87 165.91
N ILE A 110 8.61 2.55 164.77
CA ILE A 110 8.00 1.94 163.58
C ILE A 110 8.90 0.82 163.05
N ALA A 111 10.20 1.08 162.92
CA ALA A 111 11.15 0.09 162.43
C ALA A 111 11.26 -1.13 163.37
N VAL A 112 11.31 -0.93 164.69
CA VAL A 112 11.36 -2.03 165.68
C VAL A 112 10.07 -2.85 165.64
N ASN A 113 8.90 -2.22 165.50
CA ASN A 113 7.64 -2.95 165.32
C ASN A 113 7.63 -3.77 164.02
N SER A 114 8.15 -3.23 162.91
CA SER A 114 8.27 -3.98 161.64
C SER A 114 9.23 -5.17 161.78
N VAL A 115 10.34 -4.98 162.49
CA VAL A 115 11.32 -6.03 162.76
C VAL A 115 10.75 -7.09 163.71
N ALA A 116 9.97 -6.70 164.71
CA ALA A 116 9.32 -7.61 165.66
C ALA A 116 8.22 -8.45 164.99
N ALA A 117 7.39 -7.83 164.13
CA ALA A 117 6.32 -8.50 163.40
C ALA A 117 6.87 -9.56 162.43
N ASN A 118 7.90 -9.21 161.66
CA ASN A 118 8.43 -10.08 160.60
C ASN A 118 9.63 -10.93 161.04
N LYS A 119 10.11 -10.77 162.28
CA LYS A 119 11.33 -11.38 162.84
C LYS A 119 12.57 -11.29 161.94
N SER A 120 12.63 -10.28 161.07
CA SER A 120 13.66 -10.10 160.05
C SER A 120 14.07 -8.63 159.95
N ARG A 121 15.22 -8.38 159.30
CA ARG A 121 15.81 -7.03 159.22
C ARG A 121 14.97 -6.09 158.36
N PHE A 122 15.02 -4.79 158.68
CA PHE A 122 14.39 -3.73 157.89
C PHE A 122 15.47 -2.74 157.37
N VAL A 123 15.33 -2.27 156.13
CA VAL A 123 16.31 -1.35 155.48
C VAL A 123 15.60 -0.14 154.89
N ARG A 124 16.22 1.03 155.05
CA ARG A 124 15.77 2.28 154.43
C ARG A 124 16.94 2.98 153.75
N THR A 125 16.78 3.37 152.49
CA THR A 125 17.85 3.97 151.68
C THR A 125 17.52 5.42 151.31
N SER A 126 18.52 6.30 151.37
CA SER A 126 18.50 7.71 150.96
C SER A 126 19.70 8.01 150.05
N GLN A 127 19.69 9.14 149.34
CA GLN A 127 20.79 9.56 148.45
C GLN A 127 22.16 9.63 149.15
N LYS A 128 22.18 9.78 150.49
CA LYS A 128 23.44 9.90 151.26
C LYS A 128 23.67 8.78 152.26
N GLN A 129 22.62 8.08 152.70
CA GLN A 129 22.70 7.13 153.82
C GLN A 129 21.84 5.88 153.59
N ILE A 130 22.28 4.75 154.13
CA ILE A 130 21.57 3.47 154.16
C ILE A 130 21.42 3.06 155.62
N VAL A 131 20.19 2.85 156.09
CA VAL A 131 19.90 2.53 157.50
C VAL A 131 19.35 1.11 157.61
N PHE A 132 19.92 0.32 158.51
CA PHE A 132 19.56 -1.07 158.78
C PHE A 132 19.05 -1.23 160.22
N TYR A 133 18.02 -2.06 160.42
CA TYR A 133 17.49 -2.45 161.73
C TYR A 133 17.45 -3.98 161.83
N TYR A 134 18.07 -4.56 162.86
CA TYR A 134 18.18 -6.01 163.08
C TYR A 134 17.50 -6.45 164.38
N PRO A 135 16.76 -7.55 164.42
CA PRO A 135 16.05 -8.00 165.63
C PRO A 135 17.01 -8.49 166.72
N LEU A 136 16.73 -8.14 167.97
CA LEU A 136 17.31 -8.78 169.17
C LEU A 136 16.27 -9.74 169.74
N VAL A 137 16.65 -11.00 169.94
CA VAL A 137 15.71 -12.09 170.26
C VAL A 137 16.03 -12.67 171.64
N ASN A 138 15.00 -12.97 172.44
CA ASN A 138 15.14 -13.49 173.80
C ASN A 138 15.74 -14.90 173.78
N SER A 139 17.06 -14.98 173.92
CA SER A 139 17.83 -16.22 173.98
C SER A 139 17.86 -16.78 175.41
N ALA A 140 18.29 -18.04 175.59
CA ALA A 140 18.32 -18.68 176.92
C ALA A 140 19.10 -17.87 177.98
N LYS A 141 20.15 -17.13 177.57
CA LYS A 141 20.90 -16.21 178.44
C LYS A 141 20.17 -14.90 178.73
N CYS A 142 19.36 -14.41 177.79
CA CYS A 142 18.56 -13.19 177.98
C CYS A 142 17.33 -13.44 178.87
N ALA A 143 16.86 -14.70 178.93
CA ALA A 143 15.68 -15.08 179.70
C ALA A 143 15.85 -14.90 181.22
N GLU A 144 17.08 -14.88 181.74
CA GLU A 144 17.35 -14.62 183.17
C GLU A 144 16.90 -13.21 183.58
N CYS A 145 17.09 -12.21 182.73
CA CYS A 145 16.67 -10.83 182.99
C CYS A 145 15.31 -10.48 182.35
N HIS A 146 14.82 -11.32 181.44
CA HIS A 146 13.58 -11.11 180.69
C HIS A 146 12.66 -12.33 180.78
N SER A 147 12.37 -12.77 182.00
CA SER A 147 11.44 -13.87 182.31
C SER A 147 10.03 -13.64 181.77
N ASP A 148 9.66 -12.37 181.61
CA ASP A 148 8.31 -11.92 181.27
C ASP A 148 7.99 -12.12 179.79
N LYS A 149 8.98 -12.55 178.99
CA LYS A 149 8.89 -12.69 177.53
C LYS A 149 9.23 -14.13 177.15
N THR A 150 8.40 -14.74 176.31
CA THR A 150 8.61 -16.11 175.83
C THR A 150 9.97 -16.28 175.15
N ALA A 151 10.60 -17.44 175.32
CA ALA A 151 11.83 -17.79 174.63
C ALA A 151 11.63 -17.63 173.10
N GLY A 152 12.50 -16.86 172.45
CA GLY A 152 12.39 -16.52 171.02
C GLY A 152 11.52 -15.31 170.68
N ALA A 153 11.01 -14.55 171.66
CA ALA A 153 10.37 -13.26 171.42
C ALA A 153 11.41 -12.18 171.08
N VAL A 154 11.09 -11.26 170.15
CA VAL A 154 11.94 -10.11 169.89
C VAL A 154 11.84 -9.15 171.07
N ILE A 155 12.98 -8.79 171.65
CA ILE A 155 13.11 -7.92 172.84
C ILE A 155 13.65 -6.53 172.51
N GLY A 156 14.10 -6.33 171.27
CA GLY A 156 14.62 -5.05 170.81
C GLY A 156 15.17 -5.13 169.38
N SER A 157 15.93 -4.13 168.96
CA SER A 157 16.60 -4.11 167.66
C SER A 157 17.93 -3.35 167.70
N VAL A 158 18.93 -3.79 166.93
CA VAL A 158 20.15 -3.02 166.66
C VAL A 158 19.98 -2.24 165.36
N LYS A 159 20.10 -0.92 165.43
CA LYS A 159 20.06 0.01 164.30
C LYS A 159 21.48 0.39 163.88
N ILE A 160 21.77 0.39 162.57
CA ILE A 160 23.08 0.71 161.99
C ILE A 160 22.89 1.66 160.80
N LEU A 161 23.57 2.81 160.77
CA LEU A 161 23.57 3.75 159.64
C LEU A 161 24.88 3.66 158.83
N MET A 162 24.81 3.69 157.50
CA MET A 162 25.96 3.65 156.58
C MET A 162 25.95 4.76 155.51
N SER A 163 27.12 5.23 155.04
CA SER A 163 27.27 6.34 154.06
C SER A 163 27.45 5.89 152.59
N ALA A 164 26.87 6.62 151.62
CA ALA A 164 26.88 6.27 150.18
C ALA A 164 27.55 7.30 149.24
N LYS A 165 28.24 8.32 149.77
CA LYS A 165 28.73 9.49 149.01
C LYS A 165 29.81 9.17 147.95
N ASP A 166 30.81 8.36 148.30
CA ASP A 166 32.00 8.15 147.45
C ASP A 166 31.72 7.37 146.16
N ALA A 167 30.62 6.61 146.11
CA ALA A 167 30.22 5.84 144.93
C ALA A 167 29.75 6.74 143.76
N TYR A 168 29.16 7.90 144.06
CA TYR A 168 28.61 8.79 143.03
C TYR A 168 29.68 9.63 142.31
N GLU A 169 30.76 10.03 142.99
CA GLU A 169 31.80 10.88 142.38
C GLU A 169 32.63 10.14 141.31
N ARG A 170 32.91 8.84 141.52
CA ARG A 170 33.67 8.03 140.53
C ARG A 170 32.93 7.83 139.20
N MET A 171 31.61 7.98 139.17
CA MET A 171 30.79 7.82 137.97
C MET A 171 31.05 8.91 136.92
N GLY A 172 31.25 10.16 137.36
CA GLY A 172 31.39 11.31 136.45
C GLY A 172 32.59 11.22 135.51
N TYR A 173 33.68 10.58 135.96
CA TYR A 173 34.90 10.44 135.17
C TYR A 173 34.73 9.44 134.00
N ARG A 174 34.03 8.33 134.22
CA ARG A 174 33.86 7.27 133.21
C ARG A 174 33.00 7.73 132.01
N VAL A 175 32.01 8.59 132.23
CA VAL A 175 31.11 9.07 131.17
C VAL A 175 31.85 9.93 130.13
N ARG A 176 32.84 10.73 130.54
CA ARG A 176 33.57 11.63 129.60
C ARG A 176 34.42 10.87 128.57
N ILE A 177 35.02 9.74 128.95
CA ILE A 177 35.89 8.95 128.06
C ILE A 177 35.09 8.32 126.90
N VAL A 178 33.86 7.87 127.15
CA VAL A 178 33.04 7.19 126.13
C VAL A 178 32.66 8.13 124.98
N ILE A 179 32.41 9.41 125.25
CA ILE A 179 32.00 10.40 124.24
C ILE A 179 33.12 10.65 123.21
N ILE A 180 34.39 10.65 123.63
CA ILE A 180 35.53 10.92 122.75
C ILE A 180 35.70 9.84 121.68
N TYR A 181 35.51 8.56 122.03
CA TYR A 181 35.68 7.45 121.08
C TYR A 181 34.65 7.45 119.94
N ILE A 182 33.42 7.91 120.20
CA ILE A 182 32.34 7.94 119.20
C ILE A 182 32.63 8.95 118.08
N VAL A 183 33.23 10.11 118.42
CA VAL A 183 33.54 11.16 117.45
C VAL A 183 34.65 10.73 116.48
N ILE A 184 35.67 10.02 116.95
CA ILE A 184 36.78 9.57 116.10
C ILE A 184 36.31 8.50 115.10
N GLY A 185 35.44 7.58 115.51
CA GLY A 185 34.96 6.49 114.64
C GLY A 185 34.14 6.97 113.43
N THR A 186 33.40 8.06 113.56
CA THR A 186 32.53 8.58 112.50
C THR A 186 33.30 9.29 111.38
N LEU A 187 34.43 9.92 111.69
CA LEU A 187 35.29 10.59 110.71
C LEU A 187 36.05 9.61 109.80
N LEU A 188 36.46 8.45 110.32
CA LEU A 188 37.19 7.45 109.52
C LEU A 188 36.30 6.74 108.49
N LEU A 189 35.05 6.45 108.85
CA LEU A 189 34.12 5.74 107.95
C LEU A 189 33.73 6.58 106.73
N SER A 190 33.63 7.90 106.90
CA SER A 190 33.21 8.81 105.84
C SER A 190 34.28 9.00 104.76
N ALA A 191 35.57 8.96 105.11
CA ALA A 191 36.67 9.02 104.14
C ALA A 191 36.74 7.78 103.23
N LEU A 192 36.46 6.59 103.77
CA LEU A 192 36.59 5.31 103.06
C LEU A 192 35.51 5.15 101.97
N LEU A 193 34.29 5.62 102.24
CA LEU A 193 33.17 5.59 101.28
C LEU A 193 33.41 6.48 100.05
N TRP A 194 34.10 7.62 100.20
CA TRP A 194 34.40 8.53 99.08
C TRP A 194 35.34 7.90 98.04
N MET A 195 36.35 7.16 98.51
CA MET A 195 37.32 6.52 97.63
C MET A 195 36.69 5.42 96.75
N ALA A 196 35.75 4.64 97.30
CA ALA A 196 35.05 3.59 96.56
C ALA A 196 34.16 4.15 95.44
N PHE A 197 33.45 5.25 95.69
CA PHE A 197 32.50 5.83 94.72
C PHE A 197 33.19 6.38 93.46
N ARG A 198 34.40 6.95 93.62
CA ARG A 198 35.17 7.54 92.52
C ARG A 198 35.68 6.50 91.52
N MET A 199 36.02 5.29 91.97
CA MET A 199 36.62 4.27 91.12
C MET A 199 35.60 3.44 90.34
N VAL A 200 34.43 3.17 90.94
CA VAL A 200 33.43 2.23 90.39
C VAL A 200 32.43 2.91 89.44
N ILE A 201 32.05 4.17 89.70
CA ILE A 201 30.97 4.84 88.92
C ILE A 201 31.49 5.98 88.03
N ILE A 202 32.35 6.86 88.55
CA ILE A 202 32.65 8.14 87.88
C ILE A 202 33.56 7.98 86.65
N ARG A 203 34.57 7.11 86.70
CA ARG A 203 35.51 6.91 85.57
C ARG A 203 34.89 6.26 84.32
N PRO A 204 34.10 5.17 84.43
CA PRO A 204 33.48 4.51 83.26
C PRO A 204 32.48 5.42 82.51
N VAL A 205 31.69 6.22 83.23
CA VAL A 205 30.68 7.11 82.62
C VAL A 205 31.32 8.17 81.71
N LYS A 206 32.46 8.75 82.09
CA LYS A 206 33.21 9.70 81.24
C LYS A 206 33.76 9.07 79.96
N ALA A 207 34.06 7.76 79.95
CA ALA A 207 34.54 7.08 78.76
C ALA A 207 33.42 6.85 77.72
N PHE A 208 32.17 6.65 78.16
CA PHE A 208 31.00 6.57 77.27
C PHE A 208 30.62 7.93 76.70
N GLU A 209 30.72 9.00 77.49
CA GLU A 209 30.49 10.38 77.03
C GLU A 209 31.40 10.74 75.83
N ASN A 210 32.69 10.42 75.92
CA ASN A 210 33.65 10.69 74.83
C ASN A 210 33.38 9.84 73.57
N SER A 211 33.02 8.56 73.72
CA SER A 211 32.68 7.70 72.58
C SER A 211 31.42 8.19 71.85
N ALA A 212 30.41 8.67 72.59
CA ALA A 212 29.20 9.25 72.00
C ALA A 212 29.47 10.56 71.25
N LYS A 213 30.45 11.36 71.72
CA LYS A 213 30.86 12.61 71.06
C LYS A 213 31.61 12.39 69.74
N LEU A 214 32.39 11.32 69.62
CA LEU A 214 33.06 10.96 68.36
C LEU A 214 32.07 10.36 67.34
N LEU A 215 31.10 9.56 67.81
CA LEU A 215 30.02 9.04 66.96
C LEU A 215 29.14 10.17 66.38
N SER A 216 28.82 11.21 67.16
CA SER A 216 28.04 12.36 66.66
C SER A 216 28.80 13.24 65.65
N GLN A 217 30.12 13.08 65.56
CA GLN A 217 30.98 13.78 64.60
C GLN A 217 31.24 12.98 63.32
N GLY A 218 30.61 11.81 63.16
CA GLY A 218 30.71 10.99 61.94
C GLY A 218 31.96 10.10 61.88
N ASP A 219 32.72 9.96 62.97
CA ASP A 219 33.86 9.05 63.04
C ASP A 219 33.44 7.67 63.55
N LEU A 220 33.21 6.75 62.60
CA LEU A 220 32.80 5.37 62.87
C LEU A 220 33.99 4.41 63.06
N SER A 221 35.23 4.92 63.10
CA SER A 221 36.45 4.11 63.29
C SER A 221 36.78 3.80 64.76
N ILE A 222 35.93 4.26 65.69
CA ILE A 222 36.17 4.20 67.14
C ILE A 222 35.98 2.80 67.75
N LYS A 223 36.82 2.43 68.74
CA LYS A 223 36.69 1.21 69.55
C LYS A 223 36.35 1.57 71.01
N VAL A 224 35.16 1.20 71.48
CA VAL A 224 34.72 1.47 72.86
C VAL A 224 35.38 0.45 73.81
N PRO A 225 36.13 0.87 74.84
CA PRO A 225 36.83 -0.05 75.74
C PRO A 225 35.84 -0.76 76.71
N ILE A 226 35.75 -2.09 76.63
CA ILE A 226 34.91 -2.93 77.49
C ILE A 226 35.81 -3.55 78.57
N ARG A 227 35.78 -3.01 79.81
CA ARG A 227 36.65 -3.48 80.91
C ARG A 227 35.90 -4.07 82.13
N PHE A 228 34.57 -4.04 82.14
CA PHE A 228 33.76 -4.51 83.27
C PHE A 228 32.66 -5.45 82.78
N ASN A 229 32.22 -6.38 83.63
CA ASN A 229 31.16 -7.36 83.32
C ASN A 229 29.80 -6.98 83.95
N ASP A 230 29.67 -5.71 84.31
CA ASP A 230 28.50 -5.10 84.94
C ASP A 230 27.62 -4.37 83.92
N GLU A 231 26.65 -3.60 84.39
CA GLU A 231 25.74 -2.78 83.59
C GLU A 231 26.49 -1.82 82.64
N MET A 232 27.68 -1.35 83.02
CA MET A 232 28.50 -0.46 82.20
C MET A 232 29.19 -1.25 81.08
N GLY A 233 29.64 -2.48 81.35
CA GLY A 233 30.15 -3.41 80.33
C GLY A 233 29.14 -3.72 79.22
N ARG A 234 27.89 -4.05 79.58
CA ARG A 234 26.82 -4.36 78.63
C ARG A 234 26.43 -3.16 77.76
N LEU A 235 26.51 -1.95 78.31
CA LEU A 235 26.29 -0.71 77.57
C LEU A 235 27.39 -0.50 76.50
N GLY A 236 28.66 -0.77 76.82
CA GLY A 236 29.78 -0.67 75.87
C GLY A 236 29.69 -1.66 74.70
N VAL A 237 29.24 -2.89 74.93
CA VAL A 237 28.98 -3.89 73.89
C VAL A 237 27.86 -3.44 72.95
N SER A 238 26.75 -2.94 73.50
CA SER A 238 25.60 -2.48 72.72
C SER A 238 25.94 -1.28 71.83
N ILE A 239 26.73 -0.32 72.36
CA ILE A 239 27.20 0.83 71.57
C ILE A 239 28.14 0.37 70.44
N THR A 240 29.07 -0.54 70.72
CA THR A 240 29.99 -1.07 69.69
C THR A 240 29.25 -1.77 68.56
N LYS A 241 28.23 -2.57 68.89
CA LYS A 241 27.37 -3.24 67.90
C LYS A 241 26.61 -2.22 67.04
N ALA A 242 26.06 -1.17 67.66
CA ALA A 242 25.38 -0.10 66.92
C ALA A 242 26.31 0.63 65.94
N VAL A 243 27.55 0.95 66.33
CA VAL A 243 28.55 1.58 65.45
C VAL A 243 28.89 0.69 64.25
N MET A 244 29.09 -0.61 64.48
CA MET A 244 29.35 -1.58 63.41
C MET A 244 28.17 -1.74 62.44
N ASP A 245 26.94 -1.82 62.96
CA ASP A 245 25.74 -1.97 62.13
C ASP A 245 25.45 -0.70 61.31
N ILE A 246 25.67 0.49 61.89
CA ILE A 246 25.63 1.77 61.16
C ILE A 246 26.69 1.79 60.05
N GLY A 247 27.93 1.37 60.33
CA GLY A 247 28.98 1.27 59.32
C GLY A 247 28.62 0.35 58.14
N LYS A 248 27.99 -0.80 58.41
CA LYS A 248 27.49 -1.73 57.37
C LYS A 248 26.34 -1.14 56.56
N ILE A 249 25.44 -0.37 57.20
CA ILE A 249 24.35 0.33 56.51
C ILE A 249 24.92 1.38 55.56
N ILE A 250 25.85 2.22 56.04
CA ILE A 250 26.55 3.23 55.22
C ILE A 250 27.22 2.59 54.00
N GLN A 251 27.95 1.48 54.17
CA GLN A 251 28.57 0.75 53.05
C GLN A 251 27.55 0.19 52.04
N ARG A 252 26.40 -0.34 52.51
CA ARG A 252 25.33 -0.78 51.61
C ARG A 252 24.71 0.39 50.84
N VAL A 253 24.49 1.53 51.50
CA VAL A 253 23.97 2.72 50.83
C VAL A 253 24.95 3.19 49.76
N VAL A 254 26.26 3.23 50.04
CA VAL A 254 27.28 3.56 49.03
C VAL A 254 27.27 2.59 47.84
N SER A 255 27.13 1.29 48.09
CA SER A 255 27.03 0.28 47.01
C SER A 255 25.74 0.44 46.17
N VAL A 256 24.61 0.73 46.82
CA VAL A 256 23.33 0.98 46.14
C VAL A 256 23.39 2.27 45.33
N SER A 257 23.97 3.35 45.86
CA SER A 257 24.18 4.61 45.13
C SER A 257 25.01 4.42 43.87
N ASN A 258 26.10 3.63 43.95
CA ASN A 258 26.90 3.29 42.76
C ASN A 258 26.10 2.51 41.71
N ARG A 259 25.25 1.57 42.14
CA ARG A 259 24.35 0.84 41.23
C ARG A 259 23.32 1.77 40.58
N VAL A 260 22.76 2.72 41.33
CA VAL A 260 21.83 3.73 40.79
C VAL A 260 22.51 4.56 39.71
N VAL A 261 23.73 5.04 39.94
CA VAL A 261 24.51 5.78 38.92
C VAL A 261 24.72 4.95 37.64
N ASN A 262 25.13 3.69 37.76
CA ASN A 262 25.32 2.83 36.59
C ASN A 262 24.02 2.55 35.82
N VAL A 263 22.92 2.27 36.53
CA VAL A 263 21.60 2.07 35.89
C VAL A 263 21.14 3.36 35.21
N THR A 264 21.40 4.52 35.80
CA THR A 264 21.06 5.82 35.18
C THR A 264 21.79 6.02 33.86
N VAL A 265 23.07 5.64 33.77
CA VAL A 265 23.86 5.70 32.51
C VAL A 265 23.30 4.74 31.45
N ASP A 266 22.95 3.51 31.85
CA ASP A 266 22.37 2.52 30.91
C ASP A 266 21.00 2.97 30.39
N VAL A 267 20.13 3.49 31.25
CA VAL A 267 18.80 3.98 30.84
C VAL A 267 18.91 5.25 29.99
N GLU A 268 19.90 6.13 30.23
CA GLU A 268 20.19 7.27 29.35
C GLU A 268 20.61 6.80 27.95
N LYS A 269 21.47 5.79 27.87
CA LYS A 269 21.89 5.19 26.59
C LYS A 269 20.72 4.59 25.82
N GLU A 270 19.86 3.82 26.47
CA GLU A 270 18.66 3.26 25.84
C GLU A 270 17.64 4.34 25.48
N SER A 271 17.50 5.39 26.29
CA SER A 271 16.65 6.54 25.97
C SER A 271 17.10 7.28 24.72
N LYS A 272 18.41 7.43 24.50
CA LYS A 272 18.97 8.01 23.25
C LYS A 272 18.63 7.16 22.03
N LYS A 273 18.73 5.83 22.13
CA LYS A 273 18.31 4.92 21.05
C LYS A 273 16.81 5.04 20.74
N VAL A 274 15.95 5.26 21.75
CA VAL A 274 14.51 5.51 21.51
C VAL A 274 14.28 6.79 20.72
N VAL A 275 15.00 7.87 21.04
CA VAL A 275 14.91 9.15 20.29
C VAL A 275 15.37 8.99 18.84
N GLU A 276 16.50 8.30 18.62
CA GLU A 276 17.03 8.02 17.28
C GLU A 276 16.08 7.10 16.48
N GLY A 277 15.56 6.04 17.11
CA GLY A 277 14.58 5.15 16.50
C GLY A 277 13.29 5.87 16.10
N SER A 278 12.79 6.80 16.93
CA SER A 278 11.62 7.63 16.59
C SER A 278 11.85 8.56 15.39
N LEU A 279 13.08 9.03 15.14
CA LEU A 279 13.38 9.83 13.95
C LEU A 279 13.30 8.98 12.68
N ILE A 280 13.87 7.77 12.72
CA ILE A 280 13.80 6.80 11.61
C ILE A 280 12.35 6.38 11.36
N GLU A 281 11.57 6.16 12.42
CA GLU A 281 10.14 5.83 12.34
C GLU A 281 9.34 6.94 11.64
N THR A 282 9.64 8.21 11.93
CA THR A 282 8.98 9.36 11.27
C THR A 282 9.20 9.36 9.75
N GLU A 283 10.44 9.10 9.31
CA GLU A 283 10.79 9.04 7.89
C GLU A 283 10.12 7.85 7.19
N ALA A 284 10.09 6.68 7.85
CA ALA A 284 9.43 5.48 7.34
C ALA A 284 7.90 5.67 7.21
N ILE A 285 7.27 6.33 8.19
CA ILE A 285 5.84 6.66 8.13
C ILE A 285 5.56 7.63 6.97
N SER A 286 6.39 8.67 6.79
CA SER A 286 6.23 9.64 5.68
C SER A 286 6.26 8.94 4.31
N ARG A 287 7.26 8.09 4.07
CA ARG A 287 7.36 7.30 2.82
C ARG A 287 6.17 6.37 2.61
N THR A 288 5.64 5.81 3.70
CA THR A 288 4.45 4.94 3.62
C THR A 288 3.19 5.74 3.29
N SER A 289 3.03 6.94 3.85
CA SER A 289 1.92 7.85 3.51
C SER A 289 1.94 8.27 2.04
N GLU A 290 3.11 8.63 1.50
CA GLU A 290 3.29 8.92 0.08
C GLU A 290 2.88 7.73 -0.81
N SER A 291 3.30 6.52 -0.43
CA SER A 291 2.92 5.29 -1.14
C SER A 291 1.41 5.01 -1.09
N ILE A 292 0.74 5.32 0.02
CA ILE A 292 -0.73 5.17 0.17
C ILE A 292 -1.46 6.19 -0.70
N GLU A 293 -0.95 7.41 -0.82
CA GLU A 293 -1.52 8.45 -1.69
C GLU A 293 -1.39 8.07 -3.17
N GLU A 294 -0.24 7.55 -3.59
CA GLU A 294 -0.03 6.99 -4.92
C GLU A 294 -0.97 5.80 -5.20
N LEU A 295 -1.11 4.88 -4.24
CA LEU A 295 -2.07 3.76 -4.35
C LEU A 295 -3.51 4.24 -4.52
N ASN A 296 -3.93 5.29 -3.80
CA ASN A 296 -5.27 5.87 -3.95
C ASN A 296 -5.49 6.44 -5.37
N LYS A 297 -4.47 7.09 -5.94
CA LYS A 297 -4.51 7.57 -7.32
C LYS A 297 -4.64 6.42 -8.30
N SER A 298 -3.81 5.37 -8.17
CA SER A 298 -3.89 4.18 -9.03
C SER A 298 -5.25 3.47 -8.93
N ILE A 299 -5.84 3.35 -7.74
CA ILE A 299 -7.19 2.79 -7.56
C ILE A 299 -8.23 3.62 -8.35
N GLY A 300 -8.09 4.94 -8.39
CA GLY A 300 -8.93 5.84 -9.19
C GLY A 300 -8.80 5.58 -10.70
N GLU A 301 -7.57 5.50 -11.20
CA GLU A 301 -7.29 5.21 -12.63
C GLU A 301 -7.81 3.82 -13.06
N ILE A 302 -7.68 2.81 -12.19
CA ILE A 302 -8.23 1.47 -12.44
C ILE A 302 -9.77 1.53 -12.46
N ALA A 303 -10.40 2.28 -11.56
CA ALA A 303 -11.85 2.44 -11.54
C ALA A 303 -12.38 3.04 -12.85
N GLU A 304 -11.74 4.10 -13.35
CA GLU A 304 -12.06 4.73 -14.63
C GLU A 304 -11.87 3.76 -15.80
N SER A 305 -10.78 3.00 -15.80
CA SER A 305 -10.50 1.97 -16.80
C SER A 305 -11.58 0.88 -16.83
N VAL A 306 -12.05 0.42 -15.66
CA VAL A 306 -13.14 -0.57 -15.56
C VAL A 306 -14.46 0.00 -16.06
N SER A 307 -14.79 1.25 -15.75
CA SER A 307 -15.97 1.91 -16.32
C SER A 307 -15.91 2.00 -17.85
N GLY A 308 -14.73 2.32 -18.41
CA GLY A 308 -14.50 2.29 -19.85
C GLY A 308 -14.68 0.90 -20.46
N LEU A 309 -14.19 -0.14 -19.79
CA LEU A 309 -14.37 -1.53 -20.23
C LEU A 309 -15.83 -1.99 -20.19
N ILE A 310 -16.63 -1.55 -19.20
CA ILE A 310 -18.07 -1.86 -19.13
C ILE A 310 -18.78 -1.28 -20.37
N ALA A 311 -18.55 0.00 -20.66
CA ALA A 311 -19.14 0.65 -21.84
C ALA A 311 -18.70 -0.03 -23.15
N SER A 312 -17.42 -0.39 -23.26
CA SER A 312 -16.90 -1.11 -24.43
C SER A 312 -17.53 -2.50 -24.58
N THR A 313 -17.81 -3.19 -23.47
CA THR A 313 -18.43 -4.53 -23.46
C THR A 313 -19.90 -4.46 -23.87
N GLU A 314 -20.66 -3.47 -23.36
CA GLU A 314 -22.03 -3.20 -23.81
C GLU A 314 -22.09 -2.88 -25.31
N GLN A 315 -21.20 -2.02 -25.80
CA GLN A 315 -21.11 -1.71 -27.22
C GLN A 315 -20.80 -2.97 -28.05
N THR A 316 -19.89 -3.82 -27.58
CA THR A 316 -19.58 -5.10 -28.26
C THR A 316 -20.79 -6.01 -28.33
N ALA A 317 -21.60 -6.09 -27.27
CA ALA A 317 -22.82 -6.89 -27.25
C ALA A 317 -23.88 -6.37 -28.25
N VAL A 318 -24.07 -5.05 -28.32
CA VAL A 318 -24.98 -4.42 -29.30
C VAL A 318 -24.52 -4.70 -30.73
N SER A 319 -23.24 -4.46 -31.04
CA SER A 319 -22.69 -4.73 -32.37
C SER A 319 -22.77 -6.22 -32.73
N SER A 320 -22.59 -7.14 -31.78
CA SER A 320 -22.76 -8.58 -32.02
C SER A 320 -24.19 -8.94 -32.41
N ASN A 321 -25.20 -8.27 -31.85
CA ASN A 321 -26.61 -8.51 -32.15
C ASN A 321 -27.01 -7.93 -33.52
N GLU A 322 -26.50 -6.75 -33.87
CA GLU A 322 -26.64 -6.19 -35.22
C GLU A 322 -25.99 -7.11 -36.26
N MET A 323 -24.78 -7.62 -35.96
CA MET A 323 -24.07 -8.55 -36.84
C MET A 323 -24.89 -9.82 -37.08
N ALA A 324 -25.50 -10.40 -36.04
CA ALA A 324 -26.39 -11.55 -36.17
C ALA A 324 -27.56 -11.32 -37.14
N THR A 325 -28.19 -10.15 -37.05
CA THR A 325 -29.29 -9.77 -37.96
C THR A 325 -28.79 -9.67 -39.41
N THR A 326 -27.62 -9.06 -39.62
CA THR A 326 -27.03 -8.95 -40.97
C THR A 326 -26.58 -10.31 -41.52
N THR A 327 -26.07 -11.20 -40.67
CA THR A 327 -25.66 -12.57 -41.05
C THR A 327 -26.87 -13.40 -41.49
N GLU A 328 -28.03 -13.25 -40.83
CA GLU A 328 -29.28 -13.87 -41.25
C GLU A 328 -29.76 -13.35 -42.62
N GLU A 329 -29.67 -12.04 -42.85
CA GLU A 329 -30.04 -11.42 -44.14
C GLU A 329 -29.12 -11.89 -45.28
N ILE A 330 -27.80 -11.94 -45.05
CA ILE A 330 -26.83 -12.48 -46.03
C ILE A 330 -27.12 -13.95 -46.32
N ALA A 331 -27.43 -14.76 -45.30
CA ALA A 331 -27.75 -16.17 -45.48
C ALA A 331 -29.01 -16.36 -46.35
N LYS A 332 -30.04 -15.54 -46.15
CA LYS A 332 -31.23 -15.52 -47.01
C LYS A 332 -30.87 -15.11 -48.44
N ASN A 333 -30.12 -14.03 -48.61
CA ASN A 333 -29.70 -13.56 -49.94
C ASN A 333 -28.87 -14.59 -50.69
N ALA A 334 -28.05 -15.39 -49.99
CA ALA A 334 -27.30 -16.49 -50.60
C ALA A 334 -28.22 -17.60 -51.12
N ILE A 335 -29.30 -17.92 -50.40
CA ILE A 335 -30.33 -18.88 -50.85
C ILE A 335 -31.05 -18.34 -52.08
N ASP A 336 -31.51 -17.09 -52.03
CA ASP A 336 -32.21 -16.44 -53.15
C ASP A 336 -31.31 -16.37 -54.40
N LEU A 337 -30.01 -16.07 -54.21
CA LEU A 337 -29.03 -16.11 -55.29
C LEU A 337 -28.86 -17.52 -55.88
N SER A 338 -28.86 -18.57 -55.05
CA SER A 338 -28.77 -19.95 -55.54
C SER A 338 -29.97 -20.31 -56.42
N ILE A 339 -31.18 -19.92 -56.02
CA ILE A 339 -32.41 -20.15 -56.79
C ILE A 339 -32.37 -19.39 -58.12
N ALA A 340 -31.88 -18.14 -58.10
CA ALA A 340 -31.72 -17.33 -59.30
C ALA A 340 -30.69 -17.95 -60.28
N VAL A 341 -29.58 -18.48 -59.77
CA VAL A 341 -28.56 -19.17 -60.58
C VAL A 341 -29.11 -20.45 -61.19
N ASP A 342 -29.87 -21.25 -60.44
CA ASP A 342 -30.50 -22.46 -60.99
C ASP A 342 -31.50 -22.13 -62.10
N SER A 343 -32.25 -21.03 -61.96
CA SER A 343 -33.18 -20.54 -62.98
C SER A 343 -32.45 -19.99 -64.22
N ALA A 344 -31.32 -19.31 -64.03
CA ALA A 344 -30.47 -18.86 -65.13
C ALA A 344 -29.90 -20.07 -65.89
N SER A 345 -29.39 -21.07 -65.17
CA SER A 345 -28.85 -22.30 -65.75
C SER A 345 -29.86 -23.03 -66.64
N SER A 346 -31.10 -23.20 -66.18
CA SER A 346 -32.15 -23.83 -66.99
C SER A 346 -32.53 -23.00 -68.22
N SER A 347 -32.54 -21.67 -68.09
CA SER A 347 -32.77 -20.75 -69.21
C SER A 347 -31.65 -20.83 -70.26
N MET A 348 -30.41 -21.00 -69.82
CA MET A 348 -29.26 -21.19 -70.74
C MET A 348 -29.34 -22.54 -71.47
N GLU A 349 -29.76 -23.61 -70.80
CA GLU A 349 -29.99 -24.91 -71.46
C GLU A 349 -31.10 -24.85 -72.51
N GLU A 350 -32.17 -24.11 -72.24
CA GLU A 350 -33.23 -23.84 -73.22
C GLU A 350 -32.71 -22.99 -74.40
N MET A 351 -31.94 -21.94 -74.11
CA MET A 351 -31.33 -21.12 -75.16
C MET A 351 -30.37 -21.92 -76.05
N SER A 352 -29.58 -22.83 -75.47
CA SER A 352 -28.72 -23.73 -76.24
C SER A 352 -29.52 -24.64 -77.18
N ARG A 353 -30.69 -25.12 -76.75
CA ARG A 353 -31.59 -25.91 -77.62
C ARG A 353 -32.15 -25.06 -78.76
N ASN A 354 -32.61 -23.85 -78.47
CA ASN A 354 -33.13 -22.93 -79.49
C ASN A 354 -32.06 -22.53 -80.52
N ILE A 355 -30.82 -22.29 -80.09
CA ILE A 355 -29.69 -22.01 -80.99
C ILE A 355 -29.45 -23.18 -81.95
N ASN A 356 -29.47 -24.42 -81.45
CA ASN A 356 -29.30 -25.60 -82.31
C ASN A 356 -30.45 -25.76 -83.31
N GLU A 357 -31.68 -25.44 -82.91
CA GLU A 357 -32.84 -25.45 -83.80
C GLU A 357 -32.75 -24.36 -84.88
N ILE A 358 -32.36 -23.14 -84.52
CA ILE A 358 -32.13 -22.04 -85.47
C ILE A 358 -31.02 -22.40 -86.47
N ALA A 359 -29.93 -23.00 -86.01
CA ALA A 359 -28.86 -23.47 -86.90
C ALA A 359 -29.38 -24.51 -87.91
N GLY A 360 -30.20 -25.46 -87.46
CA GLY A 360 -30.87 -26.43 -88.32
C GLY A 360 -31.77 -25.77 -89.36
N ASN A 361 -32.64 -24.84 -88.92
CA ASN A 361 -33.56 -24.11 -89.78
C ASN A 361 -32.83 -23.24 -90.82
N ALA A 362 -31.71 -22.61 -90.44
CA ALA A 362 -30.88 -21.84 -91.37
C ALA A 362 -30.28 -22.73 -92.47
N GLY A 363 -29.82 -23.94 -92.10
CA GLY A 363 -29.34 -24.95 -93.03
C GLY A 363 -30.42 -25.45 -93.99
N GLU A 364 -31.62 -25.73 -93.48
CA GLU A 364 -32.76 -26.13 -94.31
C GLU A 364 -33.20 -25.01 -95.27
N LEU A 365 -33.25 -23.76 -94.79
CA LEU A 365 -33.56 -22.60 -95.62
C LEU A 365 -32.56 -22.45 -96.78
N SER A 366 -31.26 -22.63 -96.52
CA SER A 366 -30.24 -22.59 -97.58
C SER A 366 -30.49 -23.64 -98.66
N ARG A 367 -30.88 -24.86 -98.27
CA ARG A 367 -31.21 -25.94 -99.22
C ARG A 367 -32.44 -25.59 -100.07
N THR A 368 -33.51 -25.08 -99.43
CA THR A 368 -34.74 -24.67 -100.13
C THR A 368 -34.49 -23.53 -101.12
N VAL A 369 -33.57 -22.60 -100.80
CA VAL A 369 -33.16 -21.54 -101.73
C VAL A 369 -32.45 -22.12 -102.95
N GLU A 370 -31.56 -23.09 -102.78
CA GLU A 370 -30.87 -23.76 -103.88
C GLU A 370 -31.83 -24.56 -104.78
N GLU A 371 -32.81 -25.25 -104.19
CA GLU A 371 -33.89 -25.93 -104.92
C GLU A 371 -34.75 -24.92 -105.71
N THR A 372 -35.09 -23.78 -105.11
CA THR A 372 -35.89 -22.73 -105.76
C THR A 372 -35.13 -22.08 -106.92
N LEU A 373 -33.83 -21.79 -106.75
CA LEU A 373 -32.99 -21.25 -107.82
C LEU A 373 -32.89 -22.21 -109.00
N SER A 374 -32.77 -23.51 -108.74
CA SER A 374 -32.75 -24.54 -109.79
C SER A 374 -34.07 -24.58 -110.56
N ALA A 375 -35.21 -24.51 -109.87
CA ALA A 375 -36.52 -24.43 -110.51
C ALA A 375 -36.69 -23.14 -111.35
N VAL A 376 -36.15 -22.02 -110.89
CA VAL A 376 -36.16 -20.75 -111.63
C VAL A 376 -35.33 -20.84 -112.93
N GLU A 377 -34.18 -21.52 -112.91
CA GLU A 377 -33.39 -21.79 -114.12
C GLU A 377 -34.16 -22.62 -115.14
N GLU A 378 -34.93 -23.62 -114.69
CA GLU A 378 -35.80 -24.42 -115.55
C GLU A 378 -36.93 -23.58 -116.16
N ILE A 379 -37.59 -22.72 -115.37
CA ILE A 379 -38.61 -21.80 -115.88
C ILE A 379 -38.00 -20.86 -116.93
N ASN A 380 -36.81 -20.33 -116.69
CA ASN A 380 -36.13 -19.45 -117.65
C ASN A 380 -35.83 -20.18 -118.99
N SER A 381 -35.52 -21.48 -118.93
CA SER A 381 -35.35 -22.31 -120.13
C SER A 381 -36.68 -22.50 -120.89
N THR A 382 -37.77 -22.81 -120.17
CA THR A 382 -39.09 -22.98 -120.79
C THR A 382 -39.64 -21.70 -121.41
N ILE A 383 -39.36 -20.53 -120.80
CA ILE A 383 -39.68 -19.22 -121.38
C ILE A 383 -39.00 -19.03 -122.74
N LYS A 384 -37.70 -19.36 -122.86
CA LYS A 384 -36.98 -19.27 -124.14
C LYS A 384 -37.59 -20.19 -125.20
N GLU A 385 -38.07 -21.37 -124.80
CA GLU A 385 -38.77 -22.28 -125.70
C GLU A 385 -40.12 -21.71 -126.14
N ILE A 386 -40.89 -21.12 -125.23
CA ILE A 386 -42.16 -20.42 -125.54
C ILE A 386 -41.89 -19.27 -126.52
N GLU A 387 -40.88 -18.43 -126.30
CA GLU A 387 -40.48 -17.35 -127.23
C GLU A 387 -40.14 -17.86 -128.64
N SER A 388 -39.51 -19.03 -128.73
CA SER A 388 -39.23 -19.67 -130.03
C SER A 388 -40.53 -20.16 -130.70
N ASN A 389 -41.41 -20.80 -129.93
CA ASN A 389 -42.68 -21.34 -130.43
C ASN A 389 -43.66 -20.24 -130.85
N THR A 390 -43.68 -19.10 -130.16
CA THR A 390 -44.51 -17.94 -130.54
C THR A 390 -44.03 -17.34 -131.87
N LYS A 391 -42.72 -17.14 -132.05
CA LYS A 391 -42.16 -16.66 -133.33
C LYS A 391 -42.53 -17.56 -134.50
N GLU A 392 -42.44 -18.88 -134.32
CA GLU A 392 -42.81 -19.83 -135.36
C GLU A 392 -44.33 -19.84 -135.63
N SER A 393 -45.16 -19.76 -134.58
CA SER A 393 -46.63 -19.70 -134.70
C SER A 393 -47.12 -18.43 -135.40
N ALA A 394 -46.49 -17.27 -135.11
CA ALA A 394 -46.75 -16.01 -135.81
C ALA A 394 -46.42 -16.13 -137.30
N ARG A 395 -45.24 -16.69 -137.63
CA ARG A 395 -44.80 -16.92 -139.00
C ARG A 395 -45.75 -17.86 -139.76
N LEU A 396 -46.19 -18.94 -139.13
CA LEU A 396 -47.12 -19.90 -139.73
C LEU A 396 -48.50 -19.29 -139.96
N SER A 397 -49.02 -18.55 -138.99
CA SER A 397 -50.31 -17.83 -139.12
C SER A 397 -50.26 -16.82 -140.26
N ALA A 398 -49.18 -16.02 -140.35
CA ALA A 398 -48.99 -15.08 -141.45
C ALA A 398 -48.94 -15.79 -142.82
N LYS A 399 -48.29 -16.96 -142.89
CA LYS A 399 -48.23 -17.77 -144.10
C LYS A 399 -49.61 -18.32 -144.49
N VAL A 400 -50.37 -18.90 -143.56
CA VAL A 400 -51.72 -19.43 -143.81
C VAL A 400 -52.65 -18.32 -144.30
N THR A 401 -52.61 -17.15 -143.65
CA THR A 401 -53.37 -15.97 -144.09
C THR A 401 -53.00 -15.60 -145.54
N SER A 402 -51.71 -15.50 -145.85
CA SER A 402 -51.22 -15.18 -147.20
C SER A 402 -51.66 -16.22 -148.23
N ASP A 403 -51.50 -17.51 -147.96
CA ASP A 403 -51.81 -18.60 -148.90
C ASP A 403 -53.33 -18.70 -149.12
N ALA A 404 -54.14 -18.57 -148.07
CA ALA A 404 -55.60 -18.58 -148.16
C ALA A 404 -56.13 -17.38 -148.98
N THR A 405 -55.59 -16.17 -148.78
CA THR A 405 -56.00 -14.97 -149.53
C THR A 405 -55.51 -15.00 -150.98
N SER A 406 -54.23 -15.27 -151.22
CA SER A 406 -53.63 -15.10 -152.55
C SER A 406 -53.86 -16.29 -153.49
N VAL A 407 -53.88 -17.51 -152.96
CA VAL A 407 -54.01 -18.73 -153.76
C VAL A 407 -55.40 -19.34 -153.60
N GLY A 408 -55.87 -19.52 -152.35
CA GLY A 408 -57.15 -20.16 -152.05
C GLY A 408 -58.36 -19.40 -152.60
N MET A 409 -58.54 -18.13 -152.20
CA MET A 409 -59.65 -17.30 -152.67
C MET A 409 -59.60 -17.06 -154.18
N ALA A 410 -58.42 -16.85 -154.76
CA ALA A 410 -58.25 -16.67 -156.19
C ALA A 410 -58.64 -17.93 -157.01
N ALA A 411 -58.37 -19.13 -156.49
CA ALA A 411 -58.79 -20.38 -157.12
C ALA A 411 -60.32 -20.56 -157.05
N ILE A 412 -60.93 -20.23 -155.90
CA ILE A 412 -62.39 -20.28 -155.74
C ILE A 412 -63.11 -19.26 -156.63
N GLU A 413 -62.57 -18.05 -156.78
CA GLU A 413 -63.12 -17.03 -157.68
C GLU A 413 -63.10 -17.49 -159.14
N LYS A 414 -61.99 -18.09 -159.60
CA LYS A 414 -61.92 -18.71 -160.93
C LYS A 414 -62.91 -19.86 -161.12
N THR A 415 -63.14 -20.66 -160.07
CA THR A 415 -64.13 -21.75 -160.11
C THR A 415 -65.56 -21.20 -160.19
N ALA A 416 -65.87 -20.13 -159.47
CA ALA A 416 -67.17 -19.46 -159.51
C ALA A 416 -67.46 -18.91 -160.92
N ASP A 417 -66.49 -18.21 -161.51
CA ASP A 417 -66.57 -17.76 -162.91
C ASP A 417 -66.68 -18.93 -163.89
N GLY A 418 -66.03 -20.06 -163.59
CA GLY A 418 -66.17 -21.32 -164.32
C GLY A 418 -67.62 -21.82 -164.32
N MET A 419 -68.24 -21.92 -163.15
CA MET A 419 -69.62 -22.39 -162.99
C MET A 419 -70.63 -21.48 -163.68
N GLU A 420 -70.44 -20.15 -163.62
CA GLU A 420 -71.32 -19.21 -164.32
C GLU A 420 -71.24 -19.36 -165.86
N ARG A 421 -70.04 -19.58 -166.39
CA ARG A 421 -69.85 -19.87 -167.82
C ARG A 421 -70.48 -21.20 -168.24
N ILE A 422 -70.35 -22.24 -167.41
CA ILE A 422 -70.99 -23.54 -167.66
C ILE A 422 -72.51 -23.37 -167.65
N LYS A 423 -73.07 -22.69 -166.65
CA LYS A 423 -74.51 -22.40 -166.54
C LYS A 423 -75.04 -21.71 -167.80
N SER A 424 -74.35 -20.66 -168.25
CA SER A 424 -74.70 -19.95 -169.49
C SER A 424 -74.67 -20.87 -170.71
N THR A 425 -73.69 -21.76 -170.81
CA THR A 425 -73.53 -22.70 -171.92
C THR A 425 -74.63 -23.78 -171.92
N VAL A 426 -74.97 -24.33 -170.75
CA VAL A 426 -76.06 -25.31 -170.61
C VAL A 426 -77.40 -24.68 -171.00
N LEU A 427 -77.72 -23.47 -170.50
CA LEU A 427 -78.94 -22.74 -170.87
C LEU A 427 -79.02 -22.45 -172.39
N LYS A 428 -77.89 -22.07 -173.01
CA LYS A 428 -77.83 -21.84 -174.46
C LYS A 428 -78.03 -23.14 -175.26
N THR A 429 -77.53 -24.26 -174.75
CA THR A 429 -77.68 -25.59 -175.35
C THR A 429 -79.13 -26.06 -175.25
N ALA A 430 -79.74 -25.92 -174.06
CA ALA A 430 -81.16 -26.19 -173.83
C ALA A 430 -82.05 -25.41 -174.83
N GLY A 431 -81.82 -24.10 -175.00
CA GLY A 431 -82.57 -23.30 -175.97
C GLY A 431 -82.31 -23.64 -177.44
N SER A 432 -81.19 -24.28 -177.77
CA SER A 432 -80.92 -24.78 -179.14
C SER A 432 -81.64 -26.11 -179.39
N ILE A 433 -81.69 -26.98 -178.38
CA ILE A 433 -82.43 -28.24 -178.40
C ILE A 433 -83.94 -27.96 -178.48
N GLU A 434 -84.45 -26.97 -177.75
CA GLU A 434 -85.85 -26.53 -177.83
C GLU A 434 -86.23 -26.09 -179.26
N LYS A 435 -85.36 -25.31 -179.93
CA LYS A 435 -85.56 -24.94 -181.34
C LYS A 435 -85.55 -26.15 -182.27
N LEU A 436 -84.71 -27.15 -182.01
CA LEU A 436 -84.67 -28.40 -182.76
C LEU A 436 -85.96 -29.21 -182.55
N SER A 437 -86.47 -29.25 -181.30
CA SER A 437 -87.75 -29.87 -180.95
C SER A 437 -88.89 -29.33 -181.80
N ASN A 438 -89.01 -28.00 -181.86
CA ASN A 438 -90.05 -27.32 -182.65
C ASN A 438 -89.91 -27.62 -184.16
N ARG A 439 -88.68 -27.64 -184.70
CA ARG A 439 -88.44 -27.99 -186.12
C ARG A 439 -88.78 -29.44 -186.45
N SER A 440 -88.45 -30.37 -185.56
CA SER A 440 -88.80 -31.79 -185.72
C SER A 440 -90.32 -32.01 -185.64
N GLU A 441 -91.04 -31.20 -184.87
CA GLU A 441 -92.51 -31.19 -184.85
C GLU A 441 -93.10 -30.69 -186.19
N GLU A 442 -92.54 -29.62 -186.76
CA GLU A 442 -92.93 -29.12 -188.08
C GLU A 442 -92.70 -30.16 -189.18
N ILE A 443 -91.55 -30.84 -189.18
CA ILE A 443 -91.27 -31.92 -190.14
C ILE A 443 -92.29 -33.06 -190.00
N GLY A 444 -92.64 -33.45 -188.77
CA GLY A 444 -93.68 -34.45 -188.53
C GLY A 444 -95.03 -34.06 -189.17
N LYS A 445 -95.42 -32.78 -189.10
CA LYS A 445 -96.65 -32.26 -189.75
C LYS A 445 -96.55 -32.34 -191.28
N ILE A 446 -95.39 -32.03 -191.85
CA ILE A 446 -95.15 -32.12 -193.31
C ILE A 446 -95.26 -33.57 -193.78
N LEU A 447 -94.70 -34.52 -193.05
CA LEU A 447 -94.74 -35.94 -193.41
C LEU A 447 -96.19 -36.47 -193.45
N ASN A 448 -97.05 -36.06 -192.52
CA ASN A 448 -98.47 -36.41 -192.57
C ASN A 448 -99.15 -35.90 -193.85
N VAL A 449 -98.83 -34.68 -194.29
CA VAL A 449 -99.37 -34.13 -195.55
C VAL A 449 -98.83 -34.90 -196.77
N ILE A 450 -97.55 -35.30 -196.75
CA ILE A 450 -96.97 -36.11 -197.83
C ILE A 450 -97.65 -37.47 -197.90
N ASP A 451 -97.89 -38.13 -196.76
CA ASP A 451 -98.58 -39.43 -196.70
C ASP A 451 -100.00 -39.32 -197.29
N GLU A 452 -100.75 -38.27 -196.91
CA GLU A 452 -102.06 -37.95 -197.48
C GLU A 452 -102.01 -37.70 -199.00
N ILE A 453 -100.99 -36.98 -199.50
CA ILE A 453 -100.81 -36.75 -200.94
C ILE A 453 -100.48 -38.06 -201.65
N THR A 454 -99.65 -38.93 -201.08
CA THR A 454 -99.32 -40.22 -201.68
C THR A 454 -100.54 -41.13 -201.75
N ASP A 455 -101.41 -41.15 -200.73
CA ASP A 455 -102.69 -41.86 -200.76
C ASP A 455 -103.61 -41.35 -201.88
N GLN A 456 -103.72 -40.03 -202.03
CA GLN A 456 -104.47 -39.42 -203.13
C GLN A 456 -103.86 -39.75 -204.49
N THR A 457 -102.54 -39.78 -204.58
CA THR A 457 -101.81 -40.07 -205.83
C THR A 457 -101.99 -41.53 -206.23
N THR A 458 -101.98 -42.47 -205.28
CA THR A 458 -102.30 -43.89 -205.49
C THR A 458 -103.73 -44.07 -206.02
N LEU A 459 -104.70 -43.31 -205.48
CA LEU A 459 -106.10 -43.32 -205.94
C LEU A 459 -106.27 -42.72 -207.34
N LEU A 460 -105.58 -41.61 -207.64
CA LEU A 460 -105.56 -40.99 -208.96
C LEU A 460 -104.93 -41.91 -210.00
N ALA A 461 -103.82 -42.55 -209.65
CA ALA A 461 -103.15 -43.55 -210.47
C ALA A 461 -104.06 -44.76 -210.73
N LEU A 462 -104.78 -45.25 -209.72
CA LEU A 462 -105.77 -46.33 -209.88
C LEU A 462 -106.90 -45.91 -210.83
N ASN A 463 -107.45 -44.71 -210.68
CA ASN A 463 -108.47 -44.17 -211.59
C ASN A 463 -107.94 -44.02 -213.02
N ALA A 464 -106.70 -43.56 -213.19
CA ALA A 464 -106.05 -43.47 -214.50
C ALA A 464 -105.83 -44.85 -215.13
N ALA A 465 -105.46 -45.86 -214.33
CA ALA A 465 -105.30 -47.25 -214.79
C ALA A 465 -106.65 -47.86 -215.26
N ILE A 466 -107.74 -47.59 -214.53
CA ILE A 466 -109.10 -48.00 -214.91
C ILE A 466 -109.52 -47.34 -216.23
N LEU A 467 -109.34 -46.02 -216.36
CA LEU A 467 -109.69 -45.29 -217.59
C LEU A 467 -108.84 -45.75 -218.79
N ALA A 468 -107.57 -46.06 -218.57
CA ALA A 468 -106.69 -46.60 -219.59
C ALA A 468 -107.14 -47.99 -220.08
N ALA A 469 -107.59 -48.86 -219.17
CA ALA A 469 -108.17 -50.16 -219.53
C ALA A 469 -109.48 -50.01 -220.34
N GLN A 470 -110.28 -48.98 -220.04
CA GLN A 470 -111.56 -48.71 -220.69
C GLN A 470 -111.42 -48.17 -222.13
N ALA A 471 -110.30 -47.49 -222.45
CA ALA A 471 -109.98 -46.99 -223.79
C ALA A 471 -109.51 -48.07 -224.78
N GLY A 472 -109.38 -49.33 -224.35
CA GLY A 472 -109.07 -50.47 -225.22
C GLY A 472 -107.71 -50.39 -225.92
N GLU A 473 -107.65 -50.73 -227.21
CA GLU A 473 -106.40 -50.73 -228.01
C GLU A 473 -105.70 -49.35 -228.02
N TYR A 474 -106.43 -48.26 -227.84
CA TYR A 474 -105.90 -46.91 -227.78
C TYR A 474 -105.39 -46.49 -226.37
N GLY A 475 -105.64 -47.30 -225.32
CA GLY A 475 -105.33 -46.97 -223.92
C GLY A 475 -104.09 -47.65 -223.31
N LYS A 476 -103.48 -48.61 -224.02
CA LYS A 476 -102.34 -49.41 -223.51
C LYS A 476 -101.15 -48.58 -223.01
N GLY A 477 -100.85 -47.46 -223.68
CA GLY A 477 -99.76 -46.56 -223.27
C GLY A 477 -100.05 -45.81 -221.95
N PHE A 478 -101.32 -45.52 -221.65
CA PHE A 478 -101.72 -44.82 -220.43
C PHE A 478 -101.75 -45.74 -219.20
N ALA A 479 -102.05 -47.03 -219.38
CA ALA A 479 -102.13 -47.99 -218.27
C ALA A 479 -100.76 -48.21 -217.62
N VAL A 480 -99.70 -48.29 -218.43
CA VAL A 480 -98.32 -48.43 -217.94
C VAL A 480 -97.90 -47.23 -217.10
N VAL A 481 -98.25 -46.02 -217.53
CA VAL A 481 -97.92 -44.79 -216.76
C VAL A 481 -98.70 -44.73 -215.45
N ALA A 482 -99.95 -45.17 -215.45
CA ALA A 482 -100.77 -45.20 -214.25
C ALA A 482 -100.27 -46.21 -213.21
N ASP A 483 -99.89 -47.42 -213.62
CA ASP A 483 -99.29 -48.41 -212.72
C ASP A 483 -97.93 -47.92 -212.17
N GLU A 484 -97.12 -47.23 -212.98
CA GLU A 484 -95.85 -46.64 -212.53
C GLU A 484 -96.05 -45.51 -211.51
N ILE A 485 -97.08 -44.66 -211.68
CA ILE A 485 -97.42 -43.61 -210.68
C ILE A 485 -97.93 -44.24 -209.38
N LYS A 486 -98.68 -45.35 -209.48
CA LYS A 486 -99.17 -46.08 -208.31
C LYS A 486 -98.02 -46.69 -207.51
N ASP A 487 -97.11 -47.40 -208.19
CA ASP A 487 -95.91 -47.98 -207.55
C ASP A 487 -95.04 -46.89 -206.93
N LEU A 488 -94.85 -45.75 -207.62
CA LEU A 488 -94.13 -44.60 -207.09
C LEU A 488 -94.81 -44.02 -205.83
N ALA A 489 -96.13 -43.90 -205.83
CA ALA A 489 -96.89 -43.39 -204.69
C ALA A 489 -96.85 -44.35 -203.49
N GLU A 490 -97.01 -45.67 -203.70
CA GLU A 490 -96.88 -46.69 -202.65
C GLU A 490 -95.47 -46.70 -202.05
N ARG A 491 -94.42 -46.63 -202.88
CA ARG A 491 -93.02 -46.50 -202.42
C ARG A 491 -92.76 -45.20 -201.66
N THR A 492 -93.41 -44.11 -202.07
CA THR A 492 -93.29 -42.80 -201.40
C THR A 492 -94.02 -42.80 -200.06
N SER A 493 -95.20 -43.42 -199.94
CA SER A 493 -95.90 -43.58 -198.66
C SER A 493 -95.08 -44.45 -197.70
N TYR A 494 -94.58 -45.60 -198.15
CA TYR A 494 -93.73 -46.46 -197.31
C TYR A 494 -92.50 -45.71 -196.79
N SER A 495 -91.81 -44.97 -197.66
CA SER A 495 -90.66 -44.14 -197.26
C SER A 495 -91.06 -43.02 -196.30
N THR A 496 -92.25 -42.42 -196.48
CA THR A 496 -92.78 -41.35 -195.62
C THR A 496 -93.11 -41.88 -194.22
N GLN A 497 -93.68 -43.09 -194.12
CA GLN A 497 -93.94 -43.75 -192.84
C GLN A 497 -92.63 -44.12 -192.11
N GLU A 498 -91.62 -44.60 -192.84
CA GLU A 498 -90.29 -44.87 -192.27
C GLU A 498 -89.64 -43.58 -191.73
N ILE A 499 -89.68 -42.49 -192.49
CA ILE A 499 -89.19 -41.17 -192.03
C ILE A 499 -90.03 -40.67 -190.85
N SER A 500 -91.35 -40.87 -190.86
CA SER A 500 -92.23 -40.47 -189.75
C SER A 500 -91.85 -41.19 -188.45
N SER A 501 -91.58 -42.51 -188.51
CA SER A 501 -91.06 -43.26 -187.37
C SER A 501 -89.71 -42.73 -186.90
N LEU A 502 -88.79 -42.39 -187.80
CA LEU A 502 -87.49 -41.80 -187.46
C LEU A 502 -87.65 -40.43 -186.78
N ILE A 503 -88.55 -39.58 -187.28
CA ILE A 503 -88.84 -38.27 -186.68
C ILE A 503 -89.47 -38.43 -185.29
N GLN A 504 -90.34 -39.42 -185.09
CA GLN A 504 -90.92 -39.71 -183.78
C GLN A 504 -89.86 -40.19 -182.77
N SER A 505 -88.90 -41.01 -183.20
CA SER A 505 -87.71 -41.36 -182.41
C SER A 505 -86.87 -40.12 -182.08
N VAL A 506 -86.55 -39.27 -183.06
CA VAL A 506 -85.80 -38.02 -182.85
C VAL A 506 -86.51 -37.08 -181.88
N GLN A 507 -87.84 -36.95 -181.97
CA GLN A 507 -88.62 -36.14 -181.02
C GLN A 507 -88.53 -36.70 -179.59
N THR A 508 -88.49 -38.02 -179.44
CA THR A 508 -88.34 -38.67 -178.14
C THR A 508 -86.95 -38.42 -177.57
N GLU A 509 -85.88 -38.62 -178.36
CA GLU A 509 -84.49 -38.31 -177.99
C GLU A 509 -84.31 -36.83 -177.64
N ILE A 510 -84.99 -35.90 -178.33
CA ILE A 510 -84.95 -34.47 -178.00
C ILE A 510 -85.61 -34.19 -176.64
N ARG A 511 -86.72 -34.85 -176.29
CA ARG A 511 -87.34 -34.67 -174.96
C ARG A 511 -86.43 -35.17 -173.85
N GLU A 512 -85.77 -36.31 -174.06
CA GLU A 512 -84.74 -36.81 -173.14
C GLU A 512 -83.59 -35.80 -173.02
N ALA A 513 -83.08 -35.26 -174.12
CA ALA A 513 -82.02 -34.25 -174.10
C ALA A 513 -82.44 -32.93 -173.40
N VAL A 514 -83.72 -32.53 -173.46
CA VAL A 514 -84.23 -31.39 -172.67
C VAL A 514 -84.22 -31.71 -171.18
N SER A 515 -84.70 -32.90 -170.80
CA SER A 515 -84.66 -33.38 -169.41
C SER A 515 -83.24 -33.40 -168.85
N ASP A 516 -82.28 -33.93 -169.62
CA ASP A 516 -80.86 -33.98 -169.24
C ASP A 516 -80.27 -32.56 -169.07
N MET A 517 -80.73 -31.57 -169.85
CA MET A 517 -80.29 -30.17 -169.72
C MET A 517 -80.91 -29.46 -168.52
N GLU A 518 -82.15 -29.81 -168.14
CA GLU A 518 -82.76 -29.33 -166.89
C GLU A 518 -82.01 -29.88 -165.67
N GLU A 519 -81.70 -31.18 -165.68
CA GLU A 519 -80.85 -31.81 -164.65
C GLU A 519 -79.45 -31.18 -164.62
N GLY A 520 -78.80 -31.00 -165.77
CA GLY A 520 -77.50 -30.35 -165.87
C GLY A 520 -77.51 -28.90 -165.36
N THR A 521 -78.60 -28.16 -165.56
CA THR A 521 -78.77 -26.81 -164.99
C THR A 521 -78.87 -26.86 -163.47
N ALA A 522 -79.58 -27.84 -162.92
CA ALA A 522 -79.67 -28.05 -161.47
C ALA A 522 -78.28 -28.37 -160.87
N THR A 523 -77.52 -29.30 -161.45
CA THR A 523 -76.17 -29.67 -160.99
C THR A 523 -75.19 -28.50 -161.02
N VAL A 524 -75.25 -27.63 -162.04
CA VAL A 524 -74.37 -26.46 -162.11
C VAL A 524 -74.75 -25.40 -161.07
N ASN A 525 -76.04 -25.21 -160.78
CA ASN A 525 -76.47 -24.32 -159.70
C ASN A 525 -76.00 -24.85 -158.33
N GLU A 526 -76.05 -26.17 -158.11
CA GLU A 526 -75.48 -26.81 -156.93
C GLU A 526 -73.97 -26.56 -156.83
N GLY A 527 -73.23 -26.75 -157.93
CA GLY A 527 -71.79 -26.45 -157.99
C GLY A 527 -71.45 -24.98 -157.70
N ALA A 528 -72.29 -24.04 -158.15
CA ALA A 528 -72.17 -22.62 -157.83
C ALA A 528 -72.42 -22.33 -156.34
N MET A 529 -73.41 -22.99 -155.72
CA MET A 529 -73.65 -22.89 -154.27
C MET A 529 -72.48 -23.43 -153.45
N LEU A 530 -71.97 -24.62 -153.79
CA LEU A 530 -70.80 -25.23 -153.12
C LEU A 530 -69.55 -24.33 -153.23
N THR A 531 -69.36 -23.66 -154.36
CA THR A 531 -68.26 -22.71 -154.56
C THR A 531 -68.40 -21.48 -153.65
N LYS A 532 -69.63 -20.98 -153.45
CA LYS A 532 -69.91 -19.89 -152.51
C LYS A 532 -69.63 -20.31 -151.06
N GLU A 533 -70.05 -21.51 -150.66
CA GLU A 533 -69.77 -22.06 -149.32
C GLU A 533 -68.25 -22.22 -149.08
N ALA A 534 -67.51 -22.68 -150.08
CA ALA A 534 -66.05 -22.75 -150.00
C ALA A 534 -65.41 -21.35 -149.84
N LYS A 535 -65.93 -20.32 -150.53
CA LYS A 535 -65.48 -18.93 -150.35
C LYS A 535 -65.68 -18.44 -148.92
N GLU A 536 -66.84 -18.73 -148.33
CA GLU A 536 -67.16 -18.37 -146.94
C GLU A 536 -66.24 -19.11 -145.95
N SER A 537 -65.95 -20.39 -146.21
CA SER A 537 -65.01 -21.19 -145.40
C SER A 537 -63.58 -20.63 -145.44
N PHE A 538 -63.07 -20.23 -146.61
CA PHE A 538 -61.76 -19.56 -146.71
C PHE A 538 -61.72 -18.21 -145.99
N ALA A 539 -62.81 -17.44 -146.02
CA ALA A 539 -62.90 -16.19 -145.25
C ALA A 539 -62.83 -16.45 -143.72
N GLN A 540 -63.48 -17.50 -143.24
CA GLN A 540 -63.39 -17.91 -141.82
C GLN A 540 -61.97 -18.39 -141.45
N ILE A 541 -61.26 -19.08 -142.33
CA ILE A 541 -59.86 -19.48 -142.12
C ILE A 541 -58.95 -18.25 -141.98
N ILE A 542 -59.12 -17.24 -142.83
CA ILE A 542 -58.35 -15.99 -142.78
C ILE A 542 -58.58 -15.29 -141.44
N GLU A 543 -59.84 -15.13 -141.01
CA GLU A 543 -60.17 -14.49 -139.74
C GLU A 543 -59.61 -15.28 -138.55
N SER A 544 -59.74 -16.60 -138.55
CA SER A 544 -59.20 -17.48 -137.50
C SER A 544 -57.67 -17.41 -137.43
N SER A 545 -56.99 -17.31 -138.58
CA SER A 545 -55.54 -17.18 -138.67
C SER A 545 -55.06 -15.82 -138.16
N LYS A 546 -55.79 -14.74 -138.46
CA LYS A 546 -55.52 -13.41 -137.91
C LYS A 546 -55.70 -13.37 -136.39
N HIS A 547 -56.78 -13.96 -135.88
CA HIS A 547 -57.00 -14.08 -134.44
C HIS A 547 -55.89 -14.89 -133.75
N SER A 548 -55.39 -15.95 -134.40
CA SER A 548 -54.23 -16.71 -133.91
C SER A 548 -52.96 -15.85 -133.82
N ALA A 549 -52.71 -14.98 -134.80
CA ALA A 549 -51.58 -14.06 -134.75
C ALA A 549 -51.70 -13.02 -133.61
N GLU A 550 -52.92 -12.54 -133.34
CA GLU A 550 -53.18 -11.64 -132.21
C GLU A 550 -52.94 -12.33 -130.85
N MET A 551 -53.39 -13.58 -130.68
CA MET A 551 -53.10 -14.37 -129.49
C MET A 551 -51.60 -14.58 -129.29
N VAL A 552 -50.86 -14.86 -130.37
CA VAL A 552 -49.40 -15.02 -130.30
C VAL A 552 -48.71 -13.73 -129.80
N ALA A 553 -49.15 -12.55 -130.25
CA ALA A 553 -48.63 -11.28 -129.75
C ALA A 553 -48.93 -11.05 -128.26
N GLN A 554 -50.09 -11.52 -127.77
CA GLN A 554 -50.39 -11.47 -126.34
C GLN A 554 -49.51 -12.42 -125.53
N ILE A 555 -49.24 -13.64 -126.04
CA ILE A 555 -48.31 -14.59 -125.40
C ILE A 555 -46.91 -13.98 -125.32
N GLU A 556 -46.40 -13.37 -126.39
CA GLU A 556 -45.09 -12.70 -126.39
C GLU A 556 -44.99 -11.62 -125.28
N ASN A 557 -45.99 -10.76 -125.15
CA ASN A 557 -46.03 -9.76 -124.08
C ASN A 557 -46.06 -10.40 -122.68
N ALA A 558 -46.85 -11.47 -122.49
CA ALA A 558 -46.91 -12.19 -121.22
C ALA A 558 -45.58 -12.86 -120.86
N THR A 559 -44.90 -13.44 -121.85
CA THR A 559 -43.57 -14.06 -121.70
C THR A 559 -42.50 -13.03 -121.35
N TYR A 560 -42.56 -11.84 -121.94
CA TYR A 560 -41.66 -10.73 -121.58
C TYR A 560 -41.83 -10.29 -120.12
N GLU A 561 -43.06 -10.12 -119.65
CA GLU A 561 -43.32 -9.79 -118.23
C GLU A 561 -42.92 -10.95 -117.28
N GLN A 562 -43.10 -12.22 -117.68
CA GLN A 562 -42.64 -13.37 -116.89
C GLN A 562 -41.10 -13.37 -116.74
N THR A 563 -40.35 -13.02 -117.79
CA THR A 563 -38.88 -12.91 -117.73
C THR A 563 -38.44 -11.88 -116.70
N LYS A 564 -39.11 -10.72 -116.65
CA LYS A 564 -38.86 -9.70 -115.64
C LYS A 564 -39.20 -10.20 -114.23
N GLY A 565 -40.31 -10.91 -114.07
CA GLY A 565 -40.71 -11.55 -112.81
C GLY A 565 -39.67 -12.54 -112.29
N ILE A 566 -39.11 -13.37 -113.17
CA ILE A 566 -38.03 -14.32 -112.83
C ILE A 566 -36.77 -13.63 -112.33
N GLY A 567 -36.38 -12.50 -112.95
CA GLY A 567 -35.26 -11.69 -112.47
C GLY A 567 -35.44 -11.26 -111.02
N ILE A 568 -36.62 -10.76 -110.67
CA ILE A 568 -36.96 -10.35 -109.30
C ILE A 568 -36.91 -11.55 -108.33
N VAL A 569 -37.41 -12.71 -108.73
CA VAL A 569 -37.37 -13.94 -107.90
C VAL A 569 -35.92 -14.37 -107.66
N THR A 570 -35.08 -14.33 -108.70
CA THR A 570 -33.65 -14.68 -108.61
C THR A 570 -32.92 -13.76 -107.63
N ASP A 571 -33.11 -12.45 -107.76
CA ASP A 571 -32.51 -11.47 -106.85
C ASP A 571 -32.99 -11.66 -105.40
N SER A 572 -34.28 -11.92 -105.21
CA SER A 572 -34.87 -12.20 -103.89
C SER A 572 -34.27 -13.46 -103.26
N MET A 573 -34.08 -14.53 -104.03
CA MET A 573 -33.44 -15.76 -103.56
C MET A 573 -31.96 -15.52 -103.21
N GLY A 574 -31.24 -14.70 -103.96
CA GLY A 574 -29.88 -14.26 -103.62
C GLY A 574 -29.82 -13.53 -102.27
N ASN A 575 -30.78 -12.64 -102.00
CA ASN A 575 -30.90 -11.97 -100.71
C ASN A 575 -31.21 -12.95 -99.57
N ILE A 576 -32.13 -13.91 -99.77
CA ILE A 576 -32.44 -14.93 -98.77
C ILE A 576 -31.21 -15.81 -98.48
N LYS A 577 -30.42 -16.18 -99.51
CA LYS A 577 -29.16 -16.91 -99.32
C LYS A 577 -28.18 -16.16 -98.44
N SER A 578 -28.00 -14.86 -98.70
CA SER A 578 -27.15 -14.00 -97.86
C SER A 578 -27.66 -13.90 -96.42
N MET A 579 -28.98 -13.80 -96.24
CA MET A 579 -29.60 -13.72 -94.91
C MET A 579 -29.44 -15.03 -94.13
N SER A 580 -29.63 -16.19 -94.78
CA SER A 580 -29.38 -17.51 -94.20
C SER A 580 -27.92 -17.65 -93.71
N ALA A 581 -26.95 -17.19 -94.51
CA ALA A 581 -25.54 -17.20 -94.11
C ALA A 581 -25.26 -16.33 -92.88
N GLN A 582 -25.84 -15.12 -92.81
CA GLN A 582 -25.72 -14.23 -91.66
C GLN A 582 -26.38 -14.82 -90.41
N ILE A 583 -27.54 -15.46 -90.54
CA ILE A 583 -28.21 -16.17 -89.43
C ILE A 583 -27.31 -17.28 -88.91
N ALA A 584 -26.71 -18.09 -89.79
CA ALA A 584 -25.82 -19.17 -89.39
C ALA A 584 -24.59 -18.65 -88.62
N GLU A 585 -23.96 -17.57 -89.08
CA GLU A 585 -22.83 -16.92 -88.40
C GLU A 585 -23.23 -16.39 -87.02
N ALA A 586 -24.33 -15.64 -86.92
CA ALA A 586 -24.85 -15.13 -85.65
C ALA A 586 -25.18 -16.27 -84.66
N THR A 587 -25.69 -17.40 -85.16
CA THR A 587 -26.02 -18.56 -84.35
C THR A 587 -24.76 -19.24 -83.76
N ILE A 588 -23.66 -19.28 -84.52
CA ILE A 588 -22.36 -19.78 -84.04
C ILE A 588 -21.82 -18.87 -82.92
N GLU A 589 -21.95 -17.56 -83.08
CA GLU A 589 -21.51 -16.58 -82.07
C GLU A 589 -22.34 -16.69 -80.78
N GLN A 590 -23.68 -16.72 -80.90
CA GLN A 590 -24.58 -16.94 -79.77
C GLN A 590 -24.28 -18.25 -79.03
N SER A 591 -23.96 -19.33 -79.75
CA SER A 591 -23.58 -20.61 -79.13
C SER A 591 -22.34 -20.48 -78.23
N LYS A 592 -21.33 -19.73 -78.65
CA LYS A 592 -20.13 -19.47 -77.83
C LYS A 592 -20.48 -18.67 -76.58
N GLU A 593 -21.33 -17.66 -76.72
CA GLU A 593 -21.73 -16.78 -75.63
C GLU A 593 -22.58 -17.53 -74.58
N VAL A 594 -23.49 -18.40 -75.03
CA VAL A 594 -24.27 -19.29 -74.13
C VAL A 594 -23.36 -20.19 -73.31
N ASN A 595 -22.33 -20.80 -73.92
CA ASN A 595 -21.37 -21.63 -73.19
C ASN A 595 -20.57 -20.83 -72.15
N LEU A 596 -20.19 -19.59 -72.47
CA LEU A 596 -19.50 -18.70 -71.51
C LEU A 596 -20.42 -18.37 -70.33
N ILE A 597 -21.67 -17.99 -70.59
CA ILE A 597 -22.63 -17.69 -69.52
C ILE A 597 -22.88 -18.92 -68.65
N MET A 598 -23.03 -20.12 -69.22
CA MET A 598 -23.14 -21.35 -68.44
C MET A 598 -21.93 -21.54 -67.50
N SER A 599 -20.71 -21.32 -68.00
CA SER A 599 -19.50 -21.39 -67.16
C SER A 599 -19.50 -20.35 -66.04
N GLU A 600 -19.96 -19.13 -66.29
CA GLU A 600 -20.04 -18.08 -65.25
C GLU A 600 -21.14 -18.38 -64.23
N THR A 601 -22.29 -18.91 -64.65
CA THR A 601 -23.35 -19.33 -63.72
C THR A 601 -22.88 -20.43 -62.76
N GLU A 602 -22.04 -21.37 -63.21
CA GLU A 602 -21.45 -22.38 -62.34
C GLU A 602 -20.48 -21.78 -61.30
N LYS A 603 -19.68 -20.79 -61.68
CA LYS A 603 -18.82 -20.06 -60.73
C LYS A 603 -19.66 -19.32 -59.68
N ILE A 604 -20.77 -18.69 -60.09
CA ILE A 604 -21.67 -18.01 -59.15
C ILE A 604 -22.34 -19.02 -58.20
N ARG A 605 -22.68 -20.23 -58.70
CA ARG A 605 -23.20 -21.33 -57.86
C ARG A 605 -22.20 -21.71 -56.76
N GLU A 606 -20.92 -21.84 -57.09
CA GLU A 606 -19.87 -22.10 -56.10
C GLU A 606 -19.71 -20.94 -55.10
N ILE A 607 -19.75 -19.69 -55.56
CA ILE A 607 -19.67 -18.50 -54.68
C ILE A 607 -20.85 -18.47 -53.70
N SER A 608 -22.08 -18.69 -54.17
CA SER A 608 -23.27 -18.76 -53.31
C SER A 608 -23.11 -19.84 -52.23
N LYS A 609 -22.59 -21.02 -52.58
CA LYS A 609 -22.28 -22.09 -51.62
C LYS A 609 -21.21 -21.67 -50.60
N HIS A 610 -20.16 -20.97 -51.03
CA HIS A 610 -19.14 -20.43 -50.13
C HIS A 610 -19.70 -19.38 -49.17
N VAL A 611 -20.50 -18.44 -49.66
CA VAL A 611 -21.15 -17.41 -48.83
C VAL A 611 -22.07 -18.06 -47.79
N LYS A 612 -22.85 -19.07 -48.18
CA LYS A 612 -23.70 -19.84 -47.27
C LYS A 612 -22.89 -20.51 -46.14
N ASN A 613 -21.77 -21.13 -46.47
CA ASN A 613 -20.91 -21.77 -45.46
C ASN A 613 -20.23 -20.74 -44.54
N ALA A 614 -19.77 -19.62 -45.10
CA ALA A 614 -19.15 -18.54 -44.34
C ALA A 614 -20.13 -17.90 -43.34
N THR A 615 -21.38 -17.65 -43.76
CA THR A 615 -22.43 -17.14 -42.88
C THR A 615 -22.79 -18.12 -41.75
N LEU A 616 -22.79 -19.43 -42.01
CA LEU A 616 -22.99 -20.43 -40.96
C LEU A 616 -21.88 -20.41 -39.90
N GLU A 617 -20.62 -20.28 -40.31
CA GLU A 617 -19.49 -20.18 -39.38
C GLU A 617 -19.49 -18.83 -38.63
N GLN A 618 -19.83 -17.73 -39.31
CA GLN A 618 -19.95 -16.41 -38.69
C GLN A 618 -21.03 -16.39 -37.61
N SER A 619 -22.19 -17.01 -37.85
CA SER A 619 -23.25 -17.17 -36.86
C SER A 619 -22.83 -17.99 -35.62
N LYS A 620 -21.88 -18.93 -35.77
CA LYS A 620 -21.29 -19.62 -34.61
C LYS A 620 -20.35 -18.69 -33.84
N GLY A 621 -19.52 -17.93 -34.56
CA GLY A 621 -18.60 -16.96 -33.95
C GLY A 621 -19.32 -15.84 -33.20
N GLU A 622 -20.44 -15.36 -33.73
CA GLU A 622 -21.30 -14.35 -33.07
C GLU A 622 -21.86 -14.84 -31.73
N ARG A 623 -22.32 -16.09 -31.66
CA ARG A 623 -22.79 -16.68 -30.39
C ARG A 623 -21.67 -16.73 -29.36
N GLN A 624 -20.48 -17.14 -29.76
CA GLN A 624 -19.32 -17.16 -28.87
C GLN A 624 -18.92 -15.75 -28.41
N LEU A 625 -18.99 -14.74 -29.29
CA LEU A 625 -18.74 -13.35 -28.95
C LEU A 625 -19.77 -12.81 -27.95
N HIS A 626 -21.05 -13.12 -28.17
CA HIS A 626 -22.12 -12.75 -27.25
C HIS A 626 -21.90 -13.33 -25.86
N ASP A 627 -21.65 -14.65 -25.76
CA ASP A 627 -21.38 -15.32 -24.49
C ASP A 627 -20.12 -14.77 -23.81
N ALA A 628 -19.08 -14.45 -24.58
CA ALA A 628 -17.86 -13.84 -24.05
C ALA A 628 -18.11 -12.43 -23.49
N ALA A 629 -18.89 -11.60 -24.19
CA ALA A 629 -19.25 -10.26 -23.73
C ALA A 629 -20.09 -10.31 -22.45
N GLU A 630 -21.04 -11.24 -22.35
CA GLU A 630 -21.82 -11.46 -21.13
C GLU A 630 -20.91 -11.85 -19.94
N ASN A 631 -19.99 -12.79 -20.16
CA ASN A 631 -19.03 -13.21 -19.13
C ASN A 631 -18.09 -12.08 -18.68
N ILE A 632 -17.59 -11.27 -19.63
CA ILE A 632 -16.75 -10.10 -19.33
C ILE A 632 -17.54 -9.08 -18.51
N SER A 633 -18.81 -8.85 -18.85
CA SER A 633 -19.67 -7.93 -18.10
C SER A 633 -19.80 -8.34 -16.63
N VAL A 634 -20.03 -9.63 -16.37
CA VAL A 634 -20.08 -10.17 -14.98
C VAL A 634 -18.74 -9.96 -14.26
N LEU A 635 -17.61 -10.28 -14.90
CA LEU A 635 -16.28 -10.09 -14.32
C LEU A 635 -15.96 -8.62 -14.01
N LEU A 636 -16.30 -7.70 -14.92
CA LEU A 636 -16.09 -6.27 -14.70
C LEU A 636 -16.92 -5.76 -13.52
N HIS A 637 -18.12 -6.31 -13.31
CA HIS A 637 -18.94 -5.96 -12.17
C HIS A 637 -18.32 -6.42 -10.83
N GLU A 638 -17.68 -7.60 -10.82
CA GLU A 638 -16.92 -8.10 -9.65
C GLU A 638 -15.65 -7.30 -9.39
N ILE A 639 -14.91 -6.93 -10.45
CA ILE A 639 -13.71 -6.07 -10.34
C ILE A 639 -14.10 -4.70 -9.79
N SER A 640 -15.17 -4.08 -10.31
CA SER A 640 -15.69 -2.80 -9.82
C SER A 640 -16.02 -2.85 -8.32
N SER A 641 -16.69 -3.93 -7.87
CA SER A 641 -16.96 -4.17 -6.44
C SER A 641 -15.66 -4.29 -5.61
N SER A 642 -14.66 -4.98 -6.14
CA SER A 642 -13.36 -5.17 -5.49
C SER A 642 -12.55 -3.87 -5.38
N ILE A 643 -12.55 -3.04 -6.42
CA ILE A 643 -11.95 -1.70 -6.42
C ILE A 643 -12.59 -0.82 -5.34
N ASN A 644 -13.92 -0.86 -5.21
CA ASN A 644 -14.61 -0.09 -4.19
C ASN A 644 -14.22 -0.54 -2.77
N LYS A 645 -14.09 -1.86 -2.54
CA LYS A 645 -13.57 -2.41 -1.27
C LYS A 645 -12.13 -1.97 -1.02
N GLN A 646 -11.29 -1.98 -2.05
CA GLN A 646 -9.88 -1.58 -1.95
C GLN A 646 -9.76 -0.09 -1.61
N LYS A 647 -10.56 0.77 -2.23
CA LYS A 647 -10.66 2.20 -1.89
C LYS A 647 -10.99 2.44 -0.41
N ILE A 648 -11.97 1.71 0.13
CA ILE A 648 -12.33 1.77 1.55
C ILE A 648 -11.14 1.32 2.43
N ASN A 649 -10.50 0.21 2.07
CA ASN A 649 -9.37 -0.32 2.81
C ASN A 649 -8.17 0.64 2.82
N THR A 650 -7.79 1.20 1.68
CA THR A 650 -6.69 2.17 1.56
C THR A 650 -6.98 3.43 2.37
N ASN A 651 -8.24 3.90 2.38
CA ASN A 651 -8.66 5.01 3.25
C ASN A 651 -8.53 4.68 4.75
N ASN A 652 -8.85 3.45 5.16
CA ASN A 652 -8.66 3.02 6.55
C ASN A 652 -7.18 2.94 6.94
N ILE A 653 -6.31 2.52 6.01
CA ILE A 653 -4.85 2.52 6.21
C ILE A 653 -4.35 3.96 6.35
N PHE A 654 -4.83 4.89 5.51
CA PHE A 654 -4.48 6.31 5.59
C PHE A 654 -4.82 6.89 6.97
N VAL A 655 -6.04 6.69 7.47
CA VAL A 655 -6.47 7.13 8.82
C VAL A 655 -5.65 6.46 9.93
N SER A 656 -5.25 5.21 9.75
CA SER A 656 -4.38 4.51 10.69
C SER A 656 -2.96 5.10 10.71
N MET A 657 -2.44 5.50 9.55
CA MET A 657 -1.13 6.16 9.47
C MET A 657 -1.12 7.56 10.07
N GLU A 658 -2.19 8.35 9.95
CA GLU A 658 -2.31 9.62 10.69
C GLU A 658 -2.16 9.42 12.20
N ARG A 659 -2.72 8.34 12.75
CA ARG A 659 -2.58 8.04 14.19
C ARG A 659 -1.14 7.64 14.53
N ILE A 660 -0.52 6.82 13.68
CA ILE A 660 0.87 6.36 13.87
C ILE A 660 1.85 7.53 13.75
N MET A 661 1.59 8.55 12.91
CA MET A 661 2.41 9.75 12.78
C MET A 661 2.63 10.51 14.11
N THR A 662 1.72 10.38 15.07
CA THR A 662 1.83 11.07 16.37
C THR A 662 2.67 10.30 17.41
N LEU A 663 2.93 9.01 17.19
CA LEU A 663 3.64 8.16 18.15
C LEU A 663 5.14 8.52 18.29
N PRO A 664 5.90 8.80 17.22
CA PRO A 664 7.29 9.24 17.33
C PRO A 664 7.48 10.53 18.13
N GLU A 665 6.52 11.45 18.05
CA GLU A 665 6.52 12.68 18.84
C GLU A 665 6.29 12.39 20.33
N GLY A 666 5.30 11.55 20.65
CA GLY A 666 5.05 11.07 22.01
C GLY A 666 6.23 10.30 22.61
N ASN A 667 6.88 9.43 21.83
CA ASN A 667 8.04 8.66 22.26
C ASN A 667 9.26 9.55 22.54
N ARG A 668 9.53 10.55 21.68
CA ARG A 668 10.56 11.55 21.94
C ARG A 668 10.29 12.33 23.21
N SER A 669 9.07 12.84 23.39
CA SER A 669 8.67 13.59 24.59
C SER A 669 8.87 12.76 25.87
N ARG A 670 8.45 11.49 25.86
CA ARG A 670 8.66 10.55 26.98
C ARG A 670 10.14 10.27 27.25
N ALA A 671 10.96 10.09 26.22
CA ALA A 671 12.40 9.89 26.34
C ALA A 671 13.09 11.15 26.91
N PHE A 672 12.70 12.35 26.49
CA PHE A 672 13.19 13.61 27.07
C PHE A 672 12.81 13.74 28.55
N GLN A 673 11.56 13.45 28.90
CA GLN A 673 11.12 13.47 30.30
C GLN A 673 11.86 12.41 31.14
N MET A 674 12.14 11.24 30.58
CA MET A 674 12.95 10.20 31.23
C MET A 674 14.37 10.69 31.48
N ASN A 675 15.04 11.27 30.48
CA ASN A 675 16.37 11.87 30.65
C ASN A 675 16.39 12.99 31.70
N LYS A 676 15.35 13.83 31.76
CA LYS A 676 15.21 14.86 32.79
C LYS A 676 15.13 14.25 34.20
N ASN A 677 14.32 13.21 34.38
CA ASN A 677 14.20 12.51 35.67
C ASN A 677 15.49 11.80 36.05
N LEU A 678 16.18 11.19 35.08
CA LEU A 678 17.49 10.54 35.27
C LEU A 678 18.56 11.53 35.74
N ARG A 679 18.60 12.75 35.18
CA ARG A 679 19.52 13.80 35.66
C ARG A 679 19.26 14.19 37.12
N SER A 680 17.99 14.24 37.53
CA SER A 680 17.64 14.48 38.94
C SER A 680 18.10 13.32 39.83
N LEU A 681 17.86 12.08 39.41
CA LEU A 681 18.30 10.88 40.13
C LEU A 681 19.82 10.78 40.26
N LEU A 682 20.56 11.13 39.20
CA LEU A 682 22.02 11.19 39.23
C LEU A 682 22.49 12.24 40.24
N LYS A 683 21.90 13.43 40.20
CA LYS A 683 22.18 14.52 41.15
C LYS A 683 21.88 14.10 42.60
N ASP A 684 20.75 13.44 42.84
CA ASP A 684 20.37 12.94 44.17
C ASP A 684 21.35 11.85 44.65
N ALA A 685 21.79 10.96 43.76
CA ALA A 685 22.79 9.93 44.06
C ALA A 685 24.17 10.54 44.37
N GLU A 686 24.59 11.57 43.64
CA GLU A 686 25.84 12.31 43.89
C GLU A 686 25.79 13.08 45.22
N ILE A 687 24.68 13.75 45.53
CA ILE A 687 24.47 14.43 46.82
C ILE A 687 24.53 13.42 47.96
N LEU A 688 23.87 12.28 47.81
CA LEU A 688 23.89 11.21 48.81
C LEU A 688 25.32 10.66 49.00
N MET A 689 26.08 10.48 47.91
CA MET A 689 27.49 10.10 48.00
C MET A 689 28.37 11.16 48.69
N ALA A 690 28.12 12.44 48.45
CA ALA A 690 28.84 13.53 49.10
C ALA A 690 28.55 13.58 50.62
N GLU A 691 27.31 13.37 51.05
CA GLU A 691 26.96 13.26 52.47
C GLU A 691 27.55 11.99 53.13
N LEU A 692 27.59 10.86 52.42
CA LEU A 692 28.16 9.62 52.94
C LEU A 692 29.70 9.69 53.08
N ARG A 693 30.38 10.50 52.24
CA ARG A 693 31.83 10.76 52.35
C ARG A 693 32.23 11.54 53.62
N ARG A 694 31.30 12.15 54.34
CA ARG A 694 31.57 12.78 55.66
C ARG A 694 31.88 11.75 56.75
N PHE A 695 31.53 10.48 56.55
CA PHE A 695 31.89 9.40 57.46
C PHE A 695 33.29 8.89 57.14
N LYS A 696 34.24 9.05 58.08
CA LYS A 696 35.62 8.59 57.90
C LYS A 696 35.70 7.06 57.96
N LEU A 697 35.99 6.47 56.80
CA LEU A 697 36.39 5.08 56.61
C LEU A 697 37.85 5.08 56.14
N SER A 698 38.69 4.24 56.73
CA SER A 698 40.15 4.25 56.52
C SER A 698 40.55 4.10 55.05
N SER A 699 41.34 5.03 54.49
CA SER A 699 42.05 4.91 53.20
C SER A 699 43.25 5.87 53.07
N GLU A 700 44.28 5.49 52.30
CA GLU A 700 45.60 6.15 52.09
C GLU A 700 45.80 6.69 50.63
N VAL A 701 46.74 7.65 50.43
CA VAL A 701 47.06 8.42 49.19
C VAL A 701 48.60 8.57 49.04
N GLU A 702 49.16 8.65 47.81
CA GLU A 702 50.60 8.94 47.53
C GLU A 702 50.87 9.98 46.40
N ILE A 703 52.05 10.64 46.42
CA ILE A 703 52.46 11.90 45.73
C ILE A 703 53.68 11.68 44.80
N GLY A 704 53.70 12.27 43.58
CA GLY A 704 54.91 12.34 42.72
C GLY A 704 54.77 12.67 41.22
N ALA A 705 53.55 12.87 40.68
CA ALA A 705 53.31 12.99 39.24
C ALA A 705 53.27 14.44 38.69
N LEU A 706 53.79 14.64 37.48
CA LEU A 706 53.51 15.80 36.62
C LEU A 706 52.04 15.75 36.22
N LYS A 707 51.28 16.81 36.51
CA LYS A 707 49.85 16.83 36.22
C LYS A 707 49.57 17.61 34.95
N MET A 708 48.96 16.96 33.97
CA MET A 708 48.65 17.55 32.66
C MET A 708 47.15 17.87 32.57
N GLY A 709 46.84 19.16 32.57
CA GLY A 709 45.51 19.71 32.35
C GLY A 709 45.11 19.69 30.88
N ILE A 710 43.83 19.46 30.59
CA ILE A 710 43.29 19.53 29.24
C ILE A 710 41.96 20.25 29.30
N VAL A 711 41.79 21.29 28.50
CA VAL A 711 40.49 21.97 28.36
C VAL A 711 39.46 20.98 27.80
N PRO A 712 38.25 20.86 28.38
CA PRO A 712 37.26 19.86 27.99
C PRO A 712 36.62 20.21 26.64
N LEU A 713 37.27 19.78 25.56
CA LEU A 713 36.80 19.95 24.18
C LEU A 713 35.80 18.85 23.75
N ASP A 714 35.70 17.79 24.55
CA ASP A 714 34.82 16.62 24.39
C ASP A 714 34.57 16.00 25.78
N SER A 715 33.82 14.90 25.85
CA SER A 715 33.57 14.18 27.09
C SER A 715 34.87 13.79 27.82
N PRO A 716 34.91 13.79 29.17
CA PRO A 716 36.13 13.49 29.92
C PRO A 716 36.76 12.13 29.55
N ALA A 717 35.96 11.09 29.32
CA ALA A 717 36.48 9.78 28.93
C ALA A 717 37.19 9.81 27.57
N GLU A 718 36.63 10.55 26.60
CA GLU A 718 37.21 10.66 25.26
C GLU A 718 38.46 11.55 25.27
N MET A 719 38.44 12.65 26.03
CA MET A 719 39.62 13.49 26.22
C MET A 719 40.75 12.73 26.92
N TYR A 720 40.43 11.89 27.91
CA TYR A 720 41.42 11.01 28.54
C TYR A 720 42.03 10.06 27.49
N ARG A 721 41.19 9.35 26.74
CA ARG A 721 41.61 8.40 25.69
C ARG A 721 42.51 9.05 24.63
N ARG A 722 42.16 10.25 24.17
CA ARG A 722 42.88 11.00 23.12
C ARG A 722 44.27 11.44 23.56
N PHE A 723 44.42 11.83 24.83
CA PHE A 723 45.66 12.38 25.36
C PHE A 723 46.52 11.38 26.13
N THR A 724 46.00 10.18 26.48
CA THR A 724 46.80 9.11 27.11
C THR A 724 48.07 8.77 26.32
N PRO A 725 48.04 8.59 24.99
CA PRO A 725 49.26 8.29 24.23
C PRO A 725 50.32 9.40 24.32
N LEU A 726 49.89 10.67 24.37
CA LEU A 726 50.81 11.80 24.56
C LEU A 726 51.36 11.84 26.00
N ALA A 727 50.52 11.58 27.00
CA ALA A 727 50.96 11.52 28.40
C ALA A 727 51.98 10.41 28.62
N GLU A 728 51.76 9.22 28.04
CA GLU A 728 52.71 8.10 28.08
C GLU A 728 54.01 8.42 27.35
N TYR A 729 53.93 9.08 26.19
CA TYR A 729 55.10 9.56 25.45
C TYR A 729 55.93 10.54 26.27
N LEU A 730 55.29 11.57 26.85
CA LEU A 730 55.95 12.55 27.71
C LEU A 730 56.52 11.90 28.96
N ALA A 731 55.78 10.95 29.57
CA ALA A 731 56.25 10.23 30.74
C ALA A 731 57.55 9.46 30.46
N LYS A 732 57.60 8.78 29.31
CA LYS A 732 58.78 8.03 28.86
C LYS A 732 59.94 8.94 28.44
N LYS A 733 59.67 10.06 27.76
CA LYS A 733 60.70 11.00 27.30
C LYS A 733 61.31 11.84 28.42
N LEU A 734 60.52 12.16 29.44
CA LEU A 734 60.93 13.03 30.55
C LEU A 734 61.38 12.23 31.78
N ASP A 735 61.23 10.91 31.78
CA ASP A 735 61.47 10.00 32.92
C ASP A 735 60.70 10.43 34.19
N LYS A 736 59.42 10.79 34.01
CA LYS A 736 58.50 11.29 35.05
C LYS A 736 57.12 10.70 34.86
N THR A 737 56.33 10.52 35.92
CA THR A 737 54.92 10.13 35.77
C THR A 737 54.10 11.33 35.30
N VAL A 738 53.25 11.15 34.28
CA VAL A 738 52.35 12.19 33.76
C VAL A 738 50.91 11.76 34.04
N ASP A 739 50.26 12.44 34.99
CA ASP A 739 48.88 12.21 35.41
C ASP A 739 47.95 13.17 34.67
N LEU A 740 47.02 12.65 33.88
CA LEU A 740 46.04 13.46 33.16
C LEU A 740 44.95 13.95 34.11
N ARG A 741 44.72 15.26 34.10
CA ARG A 741 43.68 15.92 34.91
C ARG A 741 42.70 16.65 33.99
N LEU A 742 41.45 16.23 34.06
CA LEU A 742 40.36 16.79 33.28
C LEU A 742 39.47 17.58 34.25
N ALA A 743 39.35 18.88 34.02
CA ALA A 743 38.37 19.69 34.74
C ALA A 743 36.98 19.53 34.09
N VAL A 744 35.95 19.89 34.84
CA VAL A 744 34.54 19.78 34.40
C VAL A 744 34.20 20.80 33.30
N ASP A 745 34.87 21.96 33.32
CA ASP A 745 34.65 23.03 32.36
C ASP A 745 35.95 23.85 32.10
N PHE A 746 35.84 24.82 31.18
CA PHE A 746 36.94 25.69 30.78
C PHE A 746 37.47 26.52 31.97
N ALA A 747 36.57 27.01 32.83
CA ALA A 747 36.91 27.84 33.99
C ALA A 747 37.67 27.05 35.07
N GLY A 748 37.24 25.82 35.35
CA GLY A 748 37.92 24.89 36.23
C GLY A 748 39.30 24.53 35.71
N THR A 749 39.46 24.32 34.39
CA THR A 749 40.79 24.05 33.81
C THR A 749 41.75 25.23 34.00
N ILE A 750 41.28 26.46 33.76
CA ILE A 750 42.06 27.68 33.96
C ILE A 750 42.40 27.89 35.45
N GLY A 751 41.44 27.62 36.35
CA GLY A 751 41.64 27.68 37.80
C GLY A 751 42.67 26.67 38.28
N ASP A 752 42.49 25.39 37.96
CA ASP A 752 43.39 24.30 38.34
C ASP A 752 44.81 24.54 37.83
N PHE A 753 44.96 25.10 36.63
CA PHE A 753 46.27 25.42 36.06
C PHE A 753 46.92 26.64 36.72
N GLY A 754 46.15 27.69 36.95
CA GLY A 754 46.61 28.91 37.63
C GLY A 754 47.03 28.68 39.09
N GLU A 755 46.31 27.83 39.81
CA GLU A 755 46.59 27.47 41.21
C GLU A 755 47.71 26.42 41.36
N GLY A 756 48.28 25.95 40.24
CA GLY A 756 49.39 24.98 40.22
C GLY A 756 48.96 23.53 40.52
N ILE A 757 47.65 23.23 40.47
CA ILE A 757 47.11 21.87 40.57
C ILE A 757 47.53 21.05 39.33
N THR A 758 47.58 21.68 38.16
CA THR A 758 48.21 21.14 36.95
C THR A 758 49.45 21.95 36.57
N ASN A 759 50.43 21.30 35.94
CA ASN A 759 51.73 21.87 35.64
C ASN A 759 51.96 22.09 34.14
N ILE A 760 51.33 21.27 33.30
CA ILE A 760 51.28 21.41 31.84
C ILE A 760 49.80 21.50 31.47
N CYS A 761 49.40 22.36 30.54
CA CYS A 761 48.00 22.42 30.11
C CYS A 761 47.87 22.55 28.60
N TYR A 762 46.97 21.76 28.01
CA TYR A 762 46.51 21.94 26.64
C TYR A 762 45.35 22.93 26.60
N MET A 763 45.52 24.05 25.90
CA MET A 763 44.61 25.19 25.94
C MET A 763 44.23 25.67 24.54
N THR A 764 43.05 26.30 24.44
CA THR A 764 42.66 27.05 23.25
C THR A 764 43.30 28.45 23.31
N PRO A 765 43.36 29.20 22.19
CA PRO A 765 43.90 30.56 22.18
C PRO A 765 43.31 31.47 23.26
N SER A 766 41.98 31.46 23.42
CA SER A 766 41.30 32.32 24.40
C SER A 766 41.52 31.88 25.84
N THR A 767 41.54 30.57 26.13
CA THR A 767 41.81 30.10 27.49
C THR A 767 43.26 30.30 27.90
N TYR A 768 44.20 30.25 26.94
CA TYR A 768 45.58 30.67 27.15
C TYR A 768 45.67 32.14 27.52
N ILE A 769 45.06 33.05 26.74
CA ILE A 769 45.10 34.49 27.01
C ILE A 769 44.54 34.79 28.40
N GLU A 770 43.38 34.23 28.74
CA GLU A 770 42.74 34.41 30.06
C GLU A 770 43.67 33.93 31.20
N ALA A 771 44.29 32.75 31.04
CA ALA A 771 45.22 32.23 32.03
C ALA A 771 46.55 33.02 32.10
N LYS A 772 47.02 33.58 30.97
CA LYS A 772 48.23 34.41 30.89
C LYS A 772 48.06 35.72 31.64
N GLU A 773 46.95 36.41 31.41
CA GLU A 773 46.65 37.69 32.05
C GLU A 773 46.38 37.52 33.56
N LYS A 774 45.78 36.40 33.97
CA LYS A 774 45.41 36.15 35.38
C LYS A 774 46.52 35.55 36.23
N TYR A 775 47.35 34.67 35.66
CA TYR A 775 48.31 33.85 36.43
C TYR A 775 49.75 33.86 35.88
N GLY A 776 50.01 34.56 34.76
CA GLY A 776 51.37 34.72 34.25
C GLY A 776 51.99 33.44 33.65
N ILE A 777 51.18 32.53 33.12
CA ILE A 777 51.64 31.26 32.50
C ILE A 777 52.52 31.48 31.25
N GLU A 778 53.17 30.45 30.73
CA GLU A 778 53.99 30.54 29.51
C GLU A 778 53.56 29.53 28.45
N VAL A 779 53.44 29.98 27.19
CA VAL A 779 53.18 29.11 26.04
C VAL A 779 54.48 28.50 25.54
N LEU A 780 54.47 27.20 25.21
CA LEU A 780 55.64 26.49 24.69
C LEU A 780 55.55 26.26 23.19
N VAL A 781 54.45 25.64 22.76
CA VAL A 781 54.21 25.21 21.38
C VAL A 781 52.74 25.35 21.01
N LYS A 782 52.47 25.46 19.72
CA LYS A 782 51.13 25.37 19.12
C LYS A 782 51.08 24.20 18.15
N ALA A 783 49.91 23.59 18.04
CA ALA A 783 49.69 22.45 17.17
C ALA A 783 49.80 22.84 15.69
N MET A 784 50.16 21.88 14.85
CA MET A 784 50.12 21.99 13.40
C MET A 784 49.08 21.02 12.83
N ARG A 785 48.07 21.55 12.14
CA ARG A 785 46.99 20.79 11.52
C ARG A 785 47.11 20.82 9.99
N GLY A 786 47.30 19.66 9.36
CA GLY A 786 47.54 19.55 7.92
C GLY A 786 48.68 20.45 7.43
N GLY A 787 49.77 20.55 8.19
CA GLY A 787 50.91 21.43 7.90
C GLY A 787 50.70 22.93 8.21
N ARG A 788 49.51 23.35 8.65
CA ARG A 788 49.20 24.74 9.01
C ARG A 788 49.19 24.93 10.52
N TYR A 789 49.57 26.11 11.00
CA TYR A 789 49.62 26.46 12.42
C TYR A 789 48.45 27.34 12.88
N TYR A 790 47.39 27.34 12.09
CA TYR A 790 46.18 28.11 12.30
C TYR A 790 44.96 27.33 11.78
N HIS A 791 43.79 27.70 12.29
CA HIS A 791 42.47 27.23 11.85
C HIS A 791 41.52 28.42 11.70
N HIS A 792 40.30 28.17 11.23
CA HIS A 792 39.27 29.22 11.12
C HIS A 792 38.05 28.89 11.97
N ALA A 793 37.35 29.94 12.40
CA ALA A 793 35.96 29.86 12.78
C ALA A 793 35.08 29.98 11.52
N VAL A 794 33.94 29.30 11.52
CA VAL A 794 33.01 29.26 10.41
C VAL A 794 31.60 29.49 10.93
N ILE A 795 30.91 30.45 10.31
CA ILE A 795 29.47 30.60 10.50
C ILE A 795 28.76 29.60 9.58
N ILE A 796 27.93 28.75 10.16
CA ILE A 796 27.22 27.66 9.50
C ILE A 796 25.70 27.87 9.56
N ALA A 797 24.99 27.34 8.58
CA ALA A 797 23.53 27.24 8.53
C ALA A 797 23.12 25.91 7.89
N LYS A 798 21.83 25.54 7.96
CA LYS A 798 21.34 24.33 7.30
C LYS A 798 21.22 24.53 5.79
N ALA A 799 21.75 23.59 4.99
CA ALA A 799 21.62 23.58 3.54
C ALA A 799 20.13 23.45 3.13
N GLY A 800 19.68 24.29 2.20
CA GLY A 800 18.27 24.40 1.82
C GLY A 800 17.38 25.12 2.85
N GLY A 801 17.94 25.58 3.96
CA GLY A 801 17.25 26.36 4.99
C GLY A 801 17.01 27.83 4.61
N LYS A 802 16.42 28.57 5.54
CA LYS A 802 16.05 29.98 5.35
C LYS A 802 17.26 30.93 5.31
N ILE A 803 18.34 30.58 6.02
CA ILE A 803 19.56 31.40 6.10
C ILE A 803 20.50 31.02 4.95
N LYS A 804 20.72 31.93 4.00
CA LYS A 804 21.59 31.72 2.83
C LYS A 804 22.84 32.59 2.86
N SER A 805 22.81 33.69 3.61
CA SER A 805 23.88 34.67 3.77
C SER A 805 23.95 35.16 5.22
N LEU A 806 24.97 35.97 5.55
CA LEU A 806 25.08 36.56 6.89
C LEU A 806 23.95 37.54 7.20
N ASP A 807 23.45 38.27 6.20
CA ASP A 807 22.40 39.28 6.41
C ASP A 807 21.08 38.64 6.88
N ASP A 808 20.83 37.39 6.47
CA ASP A 808 19.65 36.62 6.86
C ASP A 808 19.65 36.23 8.35
N ILE A 809 20.80 36.33 9.03
CA ILE A 809 20.94 35.94 10.44
C ILE A 809 20.25 36.96 11.37
N LYS A 810 19.99 38.19 10.91
CA LYS A 810 19.30 39.19 11.73
C LYS A 810 17.88 38.74 12.05
N GLY A 811 17.54 38.62 13.34
CA GLY A 811 16.28 38.08 13.82
C GLY A 811 16.19 36.54 13.81
N ALA A 812 17.26 35.84 13.43
CA ALA A 812 17.34 34.38 13.48
C ALA A 812 17.91 33.89 14.81
N SER A 813 17.74 32.59 15.08
CA SER A 813 18.34 31.94 16.24
C SER A 813 19.79 31.52 15.95
N PHE A 814 20.73 31.79 16.87
CA PHE A 814 22.15 31.50 16.68
C PHE A 814 22.75 30.64 17.80
N ALA A 815 23.35 29.51 17.46
CA ALA A 815 24.03 28.65 18.41
C ALA A 815 25.52 28.99 18.52
N PHE A 816 25.97 29.30 19.75
CA PHE A 816 27.38 29.40 20.09
C PHE A 816 27.84 28.14 20.83
N GLY A 817 29.14 27.87 20.81
CA GLY A 817 29.75 26.89 21.71
C GLY A 817 29.98 27.49 23.10
N ASP A 818 30.99 27.00 23.82
CA ASP A 818 31.33 27.55 25.13
C ASP A 818 31.61 29.06 25.06
N SER A 819 31.13 29.80 26.05
CA SER A 819 31.34 31.25 26.22
C SER A 819 32.82 31.69 26.22
N ARG A 820 33.75 30.78 26.52
CA ARG A 820 35.20 31.01 26.47
C ARG A 820 35.85 30.44 25.22
N SER A 821 35.09 29.86 24.30
CA SER A 821 35.63 29.27 23.07
C SER A 821 36.05 30.35 22.07
N THR A 822 37.28 30.24 21.56
CA THR A 822 37.79 31.14 20.51
C THR A 822 36.95 31.01 19.24
N SER A 823 36.71 29.78 18.77
CA SER A 823 36.20 29.52 17.42
C SER A 823 34.72 29.20 17.34
N SER A 824 34.03 29.06 18.48
CA SER A 824 32.57 28.90 18.51
C SER A 824 31.85 29.98 19.30
N TYR A 825 32.56 30.99 19.82
CA TYR A 825 31.93 32.17 20.41
C TYR A 825 32.65 33.46 20.06
N ILE A 826 33.91 33.65 20.49
CA ILE A 826 34.58 34.95 20.43
C ILE A 826 34.75 35.45 18.99
N VAL A 827 35.30 34.61 18.11
CA VAL A 827 35.50 34.97 16.70
C VAL A 827 34.17 34.98 15.92
N PRO A 828 33.26 33.99 16.05
CA PRO A 828 31.92 34.11 15.44
C PRO A 828 31.15 35.36 15.85
N ARG A 829 31.20 35.76 17.13
CA ARG A 829 30.58 37.01 17.62
C ARG A 829 31.21 38.24 16.96
N ALA A 830 32.52 38.25 16.76
CA ALA A 830 33.20 39.32 16.02
C ALA A 830 32.77 39.35 14.55
N MET A 831 32.66 38.19 13.90
CA MET A 831 32.22 38.09 12.50
C MET A 831 30.78 38.57 12.30
N LEU A 832 29.88 38.30 13.26
CA LEU A 832 28.51 38.83 13.24
C LEU A 832 28.50 40.36 13.43
N LEU A 833 29.29 40.86 14.38
CA LEU A 833 29.37 42.31 14.64
C LEU A 833 29.97 43.08 13.45
N GLU A 834 30.95 42.50 12.75
CA GLU A 834 31.49 43.04 11.49
C GLU A 834 30.45 43.08 10.37
N ALA A 835 29.50 42.13 10.36
CA ALA A 835 28.35 42.14 9.48
C ALA A 835 27.21 43.06 9.96
N GLY A 836 27.42 43.83 11.04
CA GLY A 836 26.43 44.76 11.59
C GLY A 836 25.32 44.09 12.42
N ILE A 837 25.54 42.86 12.89
CA ILE A 837 24.59 42.08 13.69
C ILE A 837 25.11 41.98 15.12
N ASP A 838 24.44 42.67 16.05
CA ASP A 838 24.71 42.55 17.49
C ASP A 838 23.93 41.37 18.08
N LEU A 839 24.35 40.84 19.24
CA LEU A 839 23.66 39.72 19.88
C LEU A 839 22.18 40.05 20.21
N LYS A 840 21.86 41.32 20.47
CA LYS A 840 20.48 41.77 20.69
C LYS A 840 19.60 41.75 19.42
N ASP A 841 20.21 41.70 18.24
CA ASP A 841 19.50 41.62 16.97
C ASP A 841 19.12 40.18 16.59
N LEU A 842 19.56 39.19 17.37
CA LEU A 842 19.17 37.79 17.24
C LEU A 842 17.84 37.54 17.97
N SER A 843 16.99 36.66 17.45
CA SER A 843 15.73 36.32 18.14
C SER A 843 15.96 35.46 19.38
N TYR A 844 16.97 34.59 19.32
CA TYR A 844 17.42 33.74 20.43
C TYR A 844 18.86 33.31 20.19
N TYR A 845 19.67 33.22 21.24
CA TYR A 845 20.98 32.58 21.16
C TYR A 845 21.25 31.80 22.43
N ASP A 846 22.06 30.74 22.30
CA ASP A 846 22.45 29.91 23.45
C ASP A 846 23.87 29.38 23.29
N HIS A 847 24.45 28.94 24.40
CA HIS A 847 25.78 28.36 24.49
C HIS A 847 25.67 26.84 24.68
N LEU A 848 25.85 26.09 23.59
CA LEU A 848 25.71 24.64 23.58
C LEU A 848 26.99 23.89 24.03
N GLY A 849 28.00 24.64 24.47
CA GLY A 849 29.29 24.15 24.99
C GLY A 849 30.23 23.62 23.92
N HIS A 850 29.81 22.61 23.16
CA HIS A 850 30.69 21.87 22.23
C HIS A 850 30.36 22.15 20.77
N HIS A 851 31.39 22.15 19.90
CA HIS A 851 31.25 22.42 18.47
C HIS A 851 30.28 21.46 17.76
N ASP A 852 30.27 20.18 18.13
CA ASP A 852 29.37 19.19 17.55
C ASP A 852 27.92 19.39 17.97
N GLY A 853 27.69 19.89 19.19
CA GLY A 853 26.36 20.29 19.65
C GLY A 853 25.81 21.44 18.81
N VAL A 854 26.64 22.44 18.52
CA VAL A 854 26.27 23.56 17.62
C VAL A 854 25.97 23.07 16.21
N ALA A 855 26.83 22.25 15.62
CA ALA A 855 26.61 21.71 14.27
C ALA A 855 25.34 20.83 14.20
N ALA A 856 25.10 20.00 15.21
CA ALA A 856 23.91 19.16 15.29
C ALA A 856 22.63 19.97 15.48
N ALA A 857 22.65 21.00 16.33
CA ALA A 857 21.49 21.85 16.58
C ALA A 857 21.09 22.69 15.35
N VAL A 858 22.08 23.10 14.54
CA VAL A 858 21.81 23.76 13.25
C VAL A 858 21.24 22.78 12.23
N LEU A 859 21.76 21.55 12.16
CA LEU A 859 21.24 20.52 11.25
C LEU A 859 19.83 20.04 11.62
N SER A 860 19.54 19.89 12.91
CA SER A 860 18.22 19.52 13.41
C SER A 860 17.20 20.65 13.21
N GLY A 861 17.67 21.89 13.00
CA GLY A 861 16.83 23.08 12.91
C GLY A 861 16.40 23.63 14.27
N GLU A 862 17.05 23.19 15.35
CA GLU A 862 16.89 23.78 16.69
C GLU A 862 17.43 25.22 16.73
N PHE A 863 18.48 25.51 15.94
CA PHE A 863 18.96 26.85 15.66
C PHE A 863 19.08 27.09 14.16
N ASP A 864 18.88 28.32 13.71
CA ASP A 864 18.91 28.68 12.30
C ASP A 864 20.35 28.77 11.76
N ALA A 865 21.28 29.25 12.60
CA ALA A 865 22.70 29.38 12.29
C ALA A 865 23.57 29.13 13.54
N GLY A 866 24.88 28.97 13.36
CA GLY A 866 25.79 28.79 14.48
C GLY A 866 27.26 29.02 14.13
N GLY A 867 28.11 29.12 15.15
CA GLY A 867 29.55 29.31 15.01
C GLY A 867 30.35 28.08 15.42
N VAL A 868 31.16 27.52 14.52
CA VAL A 868 32.00 26.34 14.81
C VAL A 868 33.40 26.48 14.24
N MET A 869 34.32 25.58 14.60
CA MET A 869 35.63 25.47 13.97
C MET A 869 35.50 24.86 12.56
N ASP A 870 36.38 25.25 11.63
CA ASP A 870 36.39 24.76 10.25
C ASP A 870 36.45 23.22 10.11
N SER A 871 37.21 22.53 10.96
CA SER A 871 37.27 21.06 10.96
C SER A 871 35.91 20.43 11.26
N THR A 872 35.16 20.98 12.21
CA THR A 872 33.78 20.57 12.50
C THR A 872 32.85 20.94 11.35
N ALA A 873 32.95 22.16 10.83
CA ALA A 873 32.10 22.62 9.72
C ALA A 873 32.26 21.71 8.49
N LEU A 874 33.49 21.37 8.12
CA LEU A 874 33.79 20.49 6.98
C LEU A 874 33.28 19.07 7.22
N ARG A 875 33.44 18.53 8.42
CA ARG A 875 32.95 17.17 8.76
C ARG A 875 31.42 17.05 8.67
N PHE A 876 30.69 18.13 8.96
CA PHE A 876 29.23 18.16 8.89
C PHE A 876 28.69 18.78 7.59
N LYS A 877 29.56 19.27 6.69
CA LYS A 877 29.17 19.82 5.38
C LYS A 877 28.38 18.82 4.55
N ASP A 878 28.90 17.61 4.40
CA ASP A 878 28.26 16.52 3.64
C ASP A 878 26.99 15.99 4.32
N LYS A 879 26.75 16.37 5.58
CA LYS A 879 25.52 16.06 6.33
C LYS A 879 24.43 17.13 6.18
N GLY A 880 24.65 18.10 5.30
CA GLY A 880 23.66 19.14 4.98
C GLY A 880 23.90 20.48 5.67
N LEU A 881 25.15 20.81 6.06
CA LEU A 881 25.49 22.17 6.48
C LEU A 881 25.94 23.02 5.28
N ASN A 882 25.45 24.25 5.24
CA ASN A 882 25.96 25.33 4.40
C ASN A 882 26.95 26.19 5.20
N LEU A 883 28.12 26.47 4.62
CA LEU A 883 29.21 27.19 5.28
C LEU A 883 29.21 28.62 4.75
N LEU A 884 28.75 29.57 5.57
CA LEU A 884 28.43 30.93 5.12
C LEU A 884 29.66 31.85 5.05
N LYS A 885 30.53 31.82 6.06
CA LYS A 885 31.75 32.64 6.10
C LYS A 885 32.82 32.01 6.98
N TYR A 886 34.07 32.10 6.54
CA TYR A 886 35.27 31.75 7.31
C TYR A 886 35.87 33.02 7.94
N SER A 887 36.46 32.89 9.13
CA SER A 887 37.16 33.98 9.83
C SER A 887 38.53 34.30 9.19
N PHE A 888 39.28 35.20 9.82
CA PHE A 888 40.74 35.30 9.66
C PHE A 888 41.44 34.07 10.28
N GLU A 889 42.76 33.96 10.07
CA GLU A 889 43.58 32.85 10.59
C GLU A 889 43.70 32.92 12.12
N ILE A 890 43.13 31.94 12.82
CA ILE A 890 43.20 31.82 14.28
C ILE A 890 44.36 30.89 14.62
N PRO A 891 45.33 31.30 15.47
CA PRO A 891 46.39 30.40 15.93
C PRO A 891 45.84 29.08 16.50
N GLU A 892 46.49 27.96 16.20
CA GLU A 892 46.08 26.65 16.71
C GLU A 892 46.22 26.52 18.22
N PHE A 893 45.64 25.43 18.74
CA PHE A 893 45.65 25.12 20.17
C PHE A 893 47.07 24.89 20.67
N ASN A 894 47.30 25.20 21.94
CA ASN A 894 48.64 25.36 22.48
C ASN A 894 48.87 24.56 23.74
N PHE A 895 50.15 24.28 23.98
CA PHE A 895 50.63 23.71 25.24
C PHE A 895 51.30 24.79 26.05
N CYS A 896 50.83 24.92 27.28
CA CYS A 896 51.31 25.90 28.24
C CYS A 896 51.89 25.22 29.46
N VAL A 897 52.77 25.93 30.16
CA VAL A 897 53.32 25.54 31.45
C VAL A 897 53.13 26.66 32.47
N ASN A 898 53.06 26.29 33.74
CA ASN A 898 53.05 27.27 34.81
C ASN A 898 54.38 28.05 34.81
N GLY A 899 54.34 29.37 35.02
CA GLY A 899 55.53 30.23 34.99
C GLY A 899 56.61 29.83 35.99
N ASN A 900 56.23 29.20 37.11
CA ASN A 900 57.14 28.74 38.16
C ASN A 900 57.78 27.36 37.90
N MET A 901 57.51 26.72 36.76
CA MET A 901 58.14 25.44 36.39
C MET A 901 59.65 25.63 36.18
N PRO A 902 60.53 24.70 36.62
CA PRO A 902 61.96 24.81 36.36
C PRO A 902 62.26 24.93 34.86
N GLU A 903 63.10 25.88 34.45
CA GLU A 903 63.45 26.10 33.03
C GLU A 903 63.96 24.84 32.32
N LYS A 904 64.65 23.96 33.05
CA LYS A 904 65.08 22.64 32.52
C LYS A 904 63.88 21.78 32.10
N ASP A 905 62.84 21.73 32.92
CA ASP A 905 61.63 20.95 32.63
C ASP A 905 60.84 21.60 31.49
N LYS A 906 60.70 22.93 31.48
CA LYS A 906 60.07 23.67 30.37
C LYS A 906 60.76 23.37 29.04
N PHE A 907 62.09 23.42 29.01
CA PHE A 907 62.88 23.13 27.82
C PHE A 907 62.72 21.67 27.37
N GLN A 908 62.77 20.70 28.30
CA GLN A 908 62.62 19.28 27.97
C GLN A 908 61.22 18.96 27.43
N ILE A 909 60.16 19.52 28.02
CA ILE A 909 58.78 19.35 27.52
C ILE A 909 58.64 19.97 26.13
N LYS A 910 59.16 21.18 25.93
CA LYS A 910 59.13 21.87 24.64
C LYS A 910 59.85 21.07 23.55
N GLN A 911 61.06 20.59 23.82
CA GLN A 911 61.80 19.77 22.84
C GLN A 911 61.09 18.45 22.55
N ALA A 912 60.56 17.77 23.58
CA ALA A 912 59.80 16.53 23.37
C ALA A 912 58.56 16.74 22.49
N LEU A 913 57.85 17.86 22.65
CA LEU A 913 56.71 18.17 21.79
C LEU A 913 57.14 18.53 20.36
N LEU A 914 58.24 19.26 20.17
CA LEU A 914 58.76 19.64 18.84
C LEU A 914 59.35 18.45 18.06
N GLU A 915 59.78 17.38 18.73
CA GLU A 915 60.28 16.15 18.10
C GLU A 915 59.17 15.30 17.45
N LEU A 916 57.89 15.51 17.82
CA LEU A 916 56.77 14.74 17.27
C LEU A 916 56.49 15.13 15.81
N ASP A 917 56.69 14.17 14.90
CA ASP A 917 56.57 14.37 13.46
C ASP A 917 55.69 13.29 12.81
N GLU A 918 54.69 13.70 12.04
CA GLU A 918 53.78 12.75 11.36
C GLU A 918 54.47 11.80 10.38
N ARG A 919 55.69 12.06 9.94
CA ARG A 919 56.46 11.16 9.06
C ARG A 919 56.87 9.89 9.79
N ASN A 920 57.00 9.92 11.11
CA ASN A 920 57.26 8.75 11.95
C ASN A 920 55.94 8.08 12.33
N THR A 921 55.81 6.77 12.09
CA THR A 921 54.59 6.00 12.36
C THR A 921 54.14 6.02 13.82
N ALA A 922 55.07 6.00 14.78
CA ALA A 922 54.74 6.03 16.21
C ALA A 922 54.27 7.43 16.65
N ASP A 923 54.97 8.47 16.21
CA ASP A 923 54.63 9.86 16.53
C ASP A 923 53.32 10.27 15.85
N ARG A 924 53.08 9.80 14.62
CA ARG A 924 51.80 9.95 13.93
C ARG A 924 50.64 9.39 14.73
N GLN A 925 50.81 8.24 15.41
CA GLN A 925 49.73 7.67 16.23
C GLN A 925 49.43 8.55 17.45
N ILE A 926 50.45 9.14 18.07
CA ILE A 926 50.29 10.07 19.20
C ILE A 926 49.62 11.37 18.74
N LEU A 927 50.07 11.96 17.63
CA LEU A 927 49.49 13.18 17.08
C LEU A 927 48.04 12.96 16.68
N LYS A 928 47.75 11.85 15.97
CA LYS A 928 46.40 11.52 15.53
C LYS A 928 45.46 11.07 16.65
N SER A 929 45.99 10.62 17.79
CA SER A 929 45.14 10.37 18.96
C SER A 929 44.61 11.67 19.53
N ILE A 930 45.37 12.77 19.45
CA ILE A 930 44.91 14.09 19.86
C ILE A 930 43.92 14.63 18.84
N ASP A 931 44.32 14.81 17.58
CA ASP A 931 43.42 15.19 16.49
C ASP A 931 43.89 14.50 15.21
N SER A 932 42.97 13.90 14.46
CA SER A 932 43.31 13.09 13.29
C SER A 932 44.06 13.85 12.19
N ASN A 933 44.00 15.18 12.21
CA ASN A 933 44.66 16.06 11.26
C ASN A 933 45.96 16.68 11.81
N TYR A 934 46.38 16.35 13.02
CA TYR A 934 47.64 16.87 13.58
C TYR A 934 48.84 16.22 12.90
N THR A 935 49.78 17.10 12.54
CA THR A 935 50.98 16.81 11.76
C THR A 935 52.27 17.04 12.55
N GLY A 936 52.18 17.78 13.65
CA GLY A 936 53.28 18.06 14.57
C GLY A 936 52.97 19.24 15.49
N PHE A 937 54.00 19.76 16.15
CA PHE A 937 53.95 21.00 16.94
C PHE A 937 55.04 21.96 16.46
N MET A 938 54.79 23.27 16.61
CA MET A 938 55.79 24.30 16.37
C MET A 938 55.88 25.27 17.53
N GLU A 939 56.98 25.99 17.62
CA GLU A 939 57.18 27.00 18.66
C GLU A 939 56.08 28.08 18.59
N ALA A 940 55.54 28.42 19.76
CA ALA A 940 54.54 29.46 19.93
C ALA A 940 55.13 30.61 20.73
N ALA A 941 54.79 31.84 20.36
CA ALA A 941 55.13 33.04 21.09
C ALA A 941 53.87 33.74 21.57
N ASP A 942 53.96 34.46 22.70
CA ASP A 942 52.79 35.17 23.25
C ASP A 942 52.15 36.16 22.25
N LYS A 943 52.98 36.81 21.44
CA LYS A 943 52.54 37.74 20.38
C LYS A 943 51.64 37.10 19.31
N ASP A 944 51.70 35.78 19.15
CA ASP A 944 50.91 35.07 18.15
C ASP A 944 49.40 35.18 18.45
N TYR A 945 49.04 35.48 19.70
CA TYR A 945 47.66 35.52 20.20
C TYR A 945 47.08 36.93 20.32
N GLU A 946 47.78 37.98 19.84
CA GLU A 946 47.39 39.38 20.06
C GLU A 946 46.07 39.77 19.38
N GLU A 947 45.77 39.20 18.20
CA GLU A 947 44.53 39.50 17.48
C GLU A 947 43.30 38.98 18.24
N ILE A 948 43.38 37.77 18.79
CA ILE A 948 42.35 37.20 19.66
C ILE A 948 42.27 37.98 20.98
N ARG A 949 43.41 38.40 21.54
CA ARG A 949 43.47 39.23 22.76
C ARG A 949 42.76 40.57 22.58
N SER A 950 42.92 41.21 21.42
CA SER A 950 42.21 42.45 21.07
C SER A 950 40.69 42.25 21.01
N LEU A 951 40.22 41.16 20.40
CA LEU A 951 38.79 40.82 20.37
C LEU A 951 38.22 40.55 21.77
N MET A 952 38.95 39.81 22.61
CA MET A 952 38.52 39.53 23.98
C MET A 952 38.43 40.82 24.82
N ARG A 953 39.37 41.76 24.67
CA ARG A 953 39.29 43.09 25.32
C ARG A 953 38.11 43.91 24.80
N LYS A 954 37.87 43.90 23.49
CA LYS A 954 36.71 44.58 22.87
C LYS A 954 35.38 44.06 23.44
N PHE A 955 35.30 42.79 23.79
CA PHE A 955 34.11 42.16 24.37
C PHE A 955 34.09 42.11 25.90
N GLN A 956 35.08 42.69 26.59
CA GLN A 956 35.19 42.71 28.06
C GLN A 956 35.16 41.31 28.69
N LEU A 957 35.84 40.34 28.07
CA LEU A 957 35.84 38.93 28.50
C LEU A 957 36.92 38.59 29.56
N PHE A 958 37.76 39.56 29.94
CA PHE A 958 38.65 39.53 31.10
C PHE A 958 39.03 40.94 31.54
#